data_AF-A0A2U2BAQ4-F1
#
_entry.id   AF-A0A2U2BAQ4-F1
#
_cell.length_a   1.000
_cell.length_b   1.000
_cell.length_c   1.000
_cell.angle_alpha   90.00
_cell.angle_beta   90.00
_cell.angle_gamma   90.00
#
_symmetry.space_group_name_H-M   'P 1'
#
loop_
_entity.id
_entity.type
_entity.pdbx_description
1 polymer ?
#
loop_
_entity_poly.entity_id
_entity_poly.type
_entity_poly.pdbx_seq_one_letter_code
_entity_poly.pdbx_strand_id
1 'polypeptide(L)'
;MAKREIYLGDANLNDNFEKVDGEFVVCDSEKYYKISHYDVMDDFFMSIVSDSDHWMFLSSNGSLTAGRKDRDNALFPYYTDDKIHDYQRMTGSYTSLLVEKDNKTYLWEPFSKETSQVYKIVRNLYKSIYGNKIIFEEENLDLGVSFQYSWANSEKFGFIRKSSIQNTGNNNLKVEVLDGIRNILPYGLDYAFQNEFSNLLNAYKKNELLAKSKLAVFSLSSIPVDRAEPSESLKATTVWSWGLENSTILLSDNQINNFKSGQSLATEEDVRAARGAYLINNVFELKADESQKWGLVAEINQDNGAVAELNDFIQTENDIDGVIAIDIEKGTRNLIEIVADADGLQQGSDDLSCARHFSNTLFNVMRGGIFNDGYQIDVVDFKLFVNKVNKKLEAAFSSWLKELPAKLTYDELIDKAKTTADTDLIRICYEYLPLTFSRRHGDPSRPWNKFSIETKNEDGSPKLSYEGNWRDIFQNWEALGLSFPEFVEGMIAKFLNASTPDGYNPYRITREGIDWECPDPNDPWAYIGYWGDHQIIYLQKLLELSDKYHPGQLGTLLTKDIFVYANVPYRIKSYKDIVANPQDTIQFDAELNASIKEKVAELGADARMLANSKGDLYKVNLTEKVLVTLLAKLSNFIPEAGIWLNTQRPEWNDANNALVGNGVSMVTLYYMRRFIKFWSDHLESLSNIEITLSGEVKQLLDTIHNLFANNTALLEKGFSKADRKLFADTLGIAGETYRNSIYEKSFKGERISISTNELKQFMDVALAYMDQSIRANKREDGLYHAYNLIAFDSEGIAIRYLYEMLEGQVAVLSAGYLDAKESLSVMDALKSSALFRENQYSYILYPDRQLPLFVEKNNIPKNKVEGSSLLSKLVADNNTTVLSRDKLGNYHFNGVMRNADELVKALDALPKEKYGKLVDENKEGVLAIYESMFDHQSFTGRSGTFYGYEGLGSIYWHMVSKLLLAVQENYFEAERNNADPAVIGRLKDHYYEVKAGIGLYKSPDLYGAFPTDAYSHTPGGAGVKQPGMTGQVKEDVITRMNELGVDVINGEIVFNTSLLNPKELLEGDAEFTYFDVDDKEQRLNLKAGQLAYTVCKVPVIYSKANKNEVVVTMADGKKKTSAGVVIDTETSAQIFKRNGVVKSIELKIE
;
A
#
# COMPACT_ATOMS: atom_id res chain seq x y z
N MET A 1 28.38 -16.34 -31.09
CA MET A 1 29.67 -17.04 -30.88
C MET A 1 29.38 -18.54 -30.75
N ALA A 2 30.24 -19.43 -31.23
CA ALA A 2 30.06 -20.86 -31.03
C ALA A 2 30.18 -21.20 -29.53
N LYS A 3 29.19 -21.90 -28.99
CA LYS A 3 29.11 -22.27 -27.58
C LYS A 3 30.18 -23.31 -27.26
N ARG A 4 30.90 -23.13 -26.14
CA ARG A 4 31.85 -24.14 -25.64
C ARG A 4 31.06 -25.16 -24.83
N GLU A 5 31.32 -26.44 -25.04
CA GLU A 5 30.86 -27.48 -24.12
C GLU A 5 31.68 -27.38 -22.82
N ILE A 6 30.98 -27.37 -21.69
CA ILE A 6 31.58 -27.26 -20.36
C ILE A 6 31.22 -28.54 -19.62
N TYR A 7 32.23 -29.24 -19.08
CA TYR A 7 32.03 -30.49 -18.35
C TYR A 7 32.35 -30.31 -16.87
N LEU A 8 31.55 -30.94 -16.01
CA LEU A 8 31.83 -31.13 -14.58
C LEU A 8 32.05 -32.62 -14.33
N GLY A 9 33.30 -33.03 -14.19
CA GLY A 9 33.67 -34.44 -14.27
C GLY A 9 33.35 -34.99 -15.66
N ASP A 10 32.58 -36.08 -15.73
CA ASP A 10 32.13 -36.69 -16.99
C ASP A 10 30.77 -36.17 -17.49
N ALA A 11 30.08 -35.31 -16.71
CA ALA A 11 28.78 -34.75 -17.08
C ALA A 11 28.97 -33.47 -17.91
N ASN A 12 28.36 -33.43 -19.10
CA ASN A 12 28.24 -32.18 -19.85
C ASN A 12 27.21 -31.28 -19.15
N LEU A 13 27.59 -30.05 -18.83
CA LEU A 13 26.69 -29.11 -18.18
C LEU A 13 25.60 -28.70 -19.17
N ASN A 14 24.35 -28.93 -18.77
CA ASN A 14 23.20 -28.42 -19.48
C ASN A 14 23.04 -26.94 -19.11
N ASP A 15 22.92 -26.07 -20.11
CA ASP A 15 22.45 -24.71 -19.88
C ASP A 15 21.01 -24.62 -20.36
N ASN A 16 20.11 -24.18 -19.48
CA ASN A 16 18.73 -23.87 -19.83
C ASN A 16 18.69 -22.44 -20.37
N PHE A 17 18.57 -22.29 -21.69
CA PHE A 17 18.36 -21.00 -22.36
C PHE A 17 16.97 -20.93 -23.00
N GLU A 18 16.03 -21.71 -22.47
CA GLU A 18 14.67 -21.75 -22.99
C GLU A 18 13.94 -20.45 -22.70
N LYS A 19 13.02 -20.10 -23.60
CA LYS A 19 12.25 -18.86 -23.49
C LYS A 19 11.21 -19.00 -22.37
N VAL A 20 11.22 -18.06 -21.44
CA VAL A 20 10.16 -17.92 -20.43
C VAL A 20 8.85 -17.52 -21.11
N ASP A 21 7.78 -18.24 -20.80
CA ASP A 21 6.43 -17.94 -21.30
C ASP A 21 5.38 -18.07 -20.19
N GLY A 22 4.24 -17.41 -20.38
CA GLY A 22 3.16 -17.35 -19.41
C GLY A 22 1.80 -17.69 -20.03
N GLU A 23 1.08 -18.64 -19.44
CA GLU A 23 -0.22 -19.10 -19.94
C GLU A 23 -1.18 -19.48 -18.81
N PHE A 24 -2.49 -19.45 -19.08
CA PHE A 24 -3.49 -19.99 -18.16
C PHE A 24 -3.69 -21.49 -18.39
N VAL A 25 -3.69 -22.25 -17.31
CA VAL A 25 -3.96 -23.70 -17.30
C VAL A 25 -5.02 -24.03 -16.26
N VAL A 26 -5.60 -25.22 -16.34
CA VAL A 26 -6.53 -25.73 -15.32
C VAL A 26 -5.87 -26.89 -14.58
N CYS A 27 -5.74 -26.75 -13.27
CA CYS A 27 -5.21 -27.77 -12.36
C CYS A 27 -6.31 -28.11 -11.34
N ASP A 28 -6.69 -29.38 -11.22
CA ASP A 28 -7.73 -29.85 -10.28
C ASP A 28 -9.05 -29.04 -10.33
N SER A 29 -9.49 -28.65 -11.54
CA SER A 29 -10.69 -27.83 -11.81
C SER A 29 -10.60 -26.35 -11.43
N GLU A 30 -9.43 -25.87 -11.03
CA GLU A 30 -9.16 -24.45 -10.76
C GLU A 30 -8.20 -23.86 -11.80
N LYS A 31 -8.38 -22.58 -12.12
CA LYS A 31 -7.52 -21.88 -13.08
C LYS A 31 -6.25 -21.37 -12.39
N TYR A 32 -5.10 -21.61 -13.03
CA TYR A 32 -3.78 -21.15 -12.62
C TYR A 32 -3.13 -20.37 -13.75
N TYR A 33 -2.27 -19.41 -13.40
CA TYR A 33 -1.29 -18.88 -14.33
C TYR A 33 0.01 -19.67 -14.18
N LYS A 34 0.53 -20.22 -15.28
CA LYS A 34 1.78 -20.97 -15.36
C LYS A 34 2.87 -20.08 -15.94
N ILE A 35 4.02 -20.01 -15.27
CA ILE A 35 5.28 -19.51 -15.83
C ILE A 35 6.15 -20.72 -16.16
N SER A 36 6.42 -20.92 -17.45
CA SER A 36 7.31 -21.98 -17.92
C SER A 36 8.77 -21.52 -17.88
N HIS A 37 9.68 -22.43 -17.55
CA HIS A 37 11.12 -22.16 -17.45
C HIS A 37 11.45 -21.01 -16.49
N TYR A 38 10.72 -20.91 -15.37
CA TYR A 38 10.87 -19.79 -14.43
C TYR A 38 12.27 -19.70 -13.82
N ASP A 39 13.04 -20.80 -13.85
CA ASP A 39 14.41 -20.89 -13.34
C ASP A 39 15.45 -20.13 -14.18
N VAL A 40 15.05 -19.64 -15.36
CA VAL A 40 15.84 -18.73 -16.18
C VAL A 40 15.70 -17.27 -15.72
N MET A 41 14.64 -16.95 -14.97
CA MET A 41 14.42 -15.63 -14.40
C MET A 41 15.25 -15.43 -13.15
N ASP A 42 15.58 -14.17 -12.82
CA ASP A 42 16.04 -13.82 -11.48
C ASP A 42 14.98 -14.21 -10.44
N ASP A 43 15.43 -14.61 -9.25
CA ASP A 43 14.53 -14.93 -8.16
C ASP A 43 13.62 -13.72 -7.83
N PHE A 44 12.31 -13.96 -7.81
CA PHE A 44 11.31 -12.96 -7.46
C PHE A 44 10.49 -13.41 -6.25
N PHE A 45 9.78 -12.47 -5.63
CA PHE A 45 9.18 -12.65 -4.32
C PHE A 45 7.66 -12.46 -4.37
N MET A 46 6.92 -13.34 -3.70
CA MET A 46 5.46 -13.42 -3.77
C MET A 46 4.84 -13.39 -2.38
N SER A 47 3.57 -12.97 -2.31
CA SER A 47 2.71 -13.19 -1.15
C SER A 47 1.61 -14.19 -1.54
N ILE A 48 1.45 -15.24 -0.75
CA ILE A 48 0.35 -16.19 -0.86
C ILE A 48 -0.70 -15.80 0.16
N VAL A 49 -1.88 -15.44 -0.34
CA VAL A 49 -2.97 -14.84 0.45
C VAL A 49 -3.84 -15.90 1.13
N SER A 50 -4.60 -15.48 2.14
CA SER A 50 -5.48 -16.32 2.94
C SER A 50 -6.72 -15.50 3.31
N ASP A 51 -7.87 -16.16 3.45
CA ASP A 51 -9.09 -15.58 4.03
C ASP A 51 -8.96 -15.37 5.54
N SER A 52 -8.12 -16.20 6.18
CA SER A 52 -7.81 -16.12 7.61
C SER A 52 -6.48 -15.41 7.92
N ASP A 53 -5.87 -15.70 9.07
CA ASP A 53 -4.70 -15.02 9.61
C ASP A 53 -3.34 -15.58 9.13
N HIS A 54 -3.32 -16.50 8.16
CA HIS A 54 -2.07 -16.97 7.57
C HIS A 54 -1.36 -15.86 6.80
N TRP A 55 -0.04 -15.87 6.90
CA TRP A 55 0.85 -15.13 6.02
C TRP A 55 1.92 -16.07 5.48
N MET A 56 2.18 -15.98 4.18
CA MET A 56 3.24 -16.73 3.51
C MET A 56 3.91 -15.83 2.48
N PHE A 57 5.21 -15.65 2.65
CA PHE A 57 6.06 -14.85 1.77
C PHE A 57 7.15 -15.76 1.19
N LEU A 58 7.14 -15.91 -0.14
CA LEU A 58 7.75 -17.04 -0.83
C LEU A 58 8.53 -16.54 -2.04
N SER A 59 9.77 -17.02 -2.17
CA SER A 59 10.57 -16.83 -3.38
C SER A 59 10.15 -17.81 -4.48
N SER A 60 10.28 -17.41 -5.74
CA SER A 60 10.20 -18.31 -6.90
C SER A 60 11.20 -19.46 -6.84
N ASN A 61 12.26 -19.39 -6.01
CA ASN A 61 13.19 -20.50 -5.82
C ASN A 61 12.73 -21.54 -4.77
N GLY A 62 11.56 -21.32 -4.14
CA GLY A 62 10.93 -22.23 -3.18
C GLY A 62 11.23 -21.96 -1.70
N SER A 63 12.19 -21.07 -1.38
CA SER A 63 12.41 -20.64 0.00
C SER A 63 11.31 -19.67 0.46
N LEU A 64 10.98 -19.72 1.75
CA LEU A 64 9.88 -18.94 2.30
C LEU A 64 10.05 -18.63 3.78
N THR A 65 9.29 -17.64 4.21
CA THR A 65 8.82 -17.50 5.58
C THR A 65 7.29 -17.60 5.59
N ALA A 66 6.73 -18.23 6.61
CA ALA A 66 5.29 -18.36 6.78
C ALA A 66 4.94 -18.41 8.27
N GLY A 67 3.70 -18.09 8.60
CA GLY A 67 3.16 -18.14 9.96
C GLY A 67 1.74 -17.60 10.03
N ARG A 68 1.18 -17.49 11.24
CA ARG A 68 -0.17 -16.95 11.45
C ARG A 68 -0.07 -15.64 12.21
N LYS A 69 -1.05 -14.76 12.08
CA LYS A 69 -1.16 -13.46 12.76
C LYS A 69 -0.02 -12.47 12.46
N ASP A 70 1.18 -12.68 12.98
CA ASP A 70 2.30 -11.74 12.88
C ASP A 70 3.65 -12.46 12.79
N ARG A 71 4.73 -11.68 12.59
CA ARG A 71 6.10 -12.21 12.43
C ARG A 71 6.66 -12.95 13.66
N ASP A 72 6.07 -12.77 14.84
CA ASP A 72 6.50 -13.42 16.08
C ASP A 72 5.79 -14.79 16.24
N ASN A 73 4.83 -15.09 15.36
CA ASN A 73 4.10 -16.36 15.27
C ASN A 73 4.45 -17.05 13.95
N ALA A 74 5.74 -17.36 13.77
CA ALA A 74 6.31 -17.87 12.52
C ALA A 74 6.52 -19.40 12.54
N LEU A 75 6.12 -20.08 11.47
CA LEU A 75 6.49 -21.47 11.17
C LEU A 75 7.95 -21.57 10.71
N PHE A 76 8.39 -20.62 9.87
CA PHE A 76 9.75 -20.53 9.35
C PHE A 76 10.34 -19.15 9.69
N PRO A 77 11.66 -19.02 9.93
CA PRO A 77 12.26 -17.76 10.33
C PRO A 77 11.88 -16.57 9.45
N TYR A 78 11.42 -15.49 10.09
CA TYR A 78 11.09 -14.25 9.41
C TYR A 78 12.36 -13.39 9.23
N TYR A 79 12.84 -13.34 7.99
CA TYR A 79 13.98 -12.54 7.56
C TYR A 79 13.57 -11.53 6.47
N THR A 80 14.50 -10.68 6.06
CA THR A 80 14.35 -9.85 4.85
C THR A 80 14.34 -10.72 3.59
N ASP A 81 13.71 -10.23 2.52
CA ASP A 81 13.48 -11.00 1.29
C ASP A 81 14.78 -11.50 0.64
N ASP A 82 15.84 -10.69 0.61
CA ASP A 82 17.19 -11.07 0.18
C ASP A 82 17.71 -12.31 0.93
N LYS A 83 17.62 -12.31 2.26
CA LYS A 83 18.00 -13.46 3.08
C LYS A 83 17.09 -14.65 2.84
N ILE A 84 15.80 -14.44 2.56
CA ILE A 84 14.93 -15.56 2.23
C ILE A 84 15.39 -16.22 0.93
N HIS A 85 15.72 -15.43 -0.12
CA HIS A 85 16.30 -15.96 -1.36
C HIS A 85 17.54 -16.83 -1.09
N ASP A 86 18.46 -16.35 -0.25
CA ASP A 86 19.70 -17.06 0.10
C ASP A 86 19.47 -18.39 0.84
N TYR A 87 18.30 -18.59 1.47
CA TYR A 87 17.95 -19.80 2.21
C TYR A 87 17.30 -20.89 1.35
N GLN A 88 17.46 -20.83 0.03
CA GLN A 88 17.05 -21.88 -0.91
C GLN A 88 17.48 -23.26 -0.39
N ARG A 89 16.52 -24.19 -0.29
CA ARG A 89 16.67 -25.56 0.25
C ARG A 89 17.10 -25.66 1.72
N MET A 90 17.40 -24.55 2.41
CA MET A 90 17.78 -24.52 3.82
C MET A 90 16.57 -24.30 4.75
N THR A 91 15.55 -23.59 4.27
CA THR A 91 14.29 -23.34 4.96
C THR A 91 13.13 -23.66 4.02
N GLY A 92 12.08 -24.30 4.54
CA GLY A 92 10.92 -24.64 3.74
C GLY A 92 11.04 -25.99 3.04
N SER A 93 10.53 -26.07 1.81
CA SER A 93 10.45 -27.31 1.02
C SER A 93 11.82 -27.91 0.75
N TYR A 94 11.94 -29.23 0.93
CA TYR A 94 13.14 -30.00 0.60
C TYR A 94 12.76 -31.36 0.02
N THR A 95 13.37 -31.70 -1.12
CA THR A 95 13.21 -32.99 -1.77
C THR A 95 14.57 -33.49 -2.28
N SER A 96 14.83 -34.78 -2.12
CA SER A 96 15.97 -35.50 -2.67
C SER A 96 15.50 -36.92 -3.05
N LEU A 97 15.93 -37.41 -4.21
CA LEU A 97 15.42 -38.64 -4.83
C LEU A 97 16.60 -39.52 -5.25
N LEU A 98 16.53 -40.81 -4.95
CA LEU A 98 17.37 -41.85 -5.56
C LEU A 98 16.52 -42.64 -6.55
N VAL A 99 16.82 -42.51 -7.84
CA VAL A 99 16.08 -43.18 -8.92
C VAL A 99 16.94 -44.29 -9.50
N GLU A 100 16.46 -45.54 -9.40
CA GLU A 100 17.11 -46.68 -10.03
C GLU A 100 16.67 -46.82 -11.49
N LYS A 101 17.63 -46.69 -12.43
CA LYS A 101 17.43 -46.82 -13.87
C LYS A 101 18.66 -47.42 -14.53
N ASP A 102 18.49 -48.36 -15.45
CA ASP A 102 19.58 -49.01 -16.20
C ASP A 102 20.73 -49.56 -15.32
N ASN A 103 20.38 -50.24 -14.21
CA ASN A 103 21.30 -50.76 -13.20
C ASN A 103 22.21 -49.70 -12.53
N LYS A 104 21.79 -48.44 -12.55
CA LYS A 104 22.43 -47.33 -11.83
C LYS A 104 21.43 -46.64 -10.92
N THR A 105 21.93 -46.08 -9.83
CA THR A 105 21.16 -45.22 -8.94
C THR A 105 21.56 -43.77 -9.20
N TYR A 106 20.59 -42.95 -9.58
CA TYR A 106 20.77 -41.54 -9.88
C TYR A 106 20.26 -40.69 -8.71
N LEU A 107 21.11 -39.81 -8.21
CA LEU A 107 20.69 -38.77 -7.26
C LEU A 107 20.08 -37.62 -8.06
N TRP A 108 18.82 -37.30 -7.80
CA TRP A 108 18.14 -36.14 -8.34
C TRP A 108 17.58 -35.30 -7.18
N GLU A 109 17.86 -34.00 -7.21
CA GLU A 109 17.40 -33.06 -6.20
C GLU A 109 16.58 -31.95 -6.87
N PRO A 110 15.26 -32.18 -7.05
CA PRO A 110 14.38 -31.17 -7.62
C PRO A 110 14.56 -29.82 -6.95
N PHE A 111 14.51 -28.76 -7.75
CA PHE A 111 14.66 -27.35 -7.34
C PHE A 111 16.06 -26.95 -6.84
N SER A 112 17.05 -27.85 -6.91
CA SER A 112 18.45 -27.53 -6.59
C SER A 112 19.20 -26.88 -7.75
N LYS A 113 20.16 -26.00 -7.44
CA LYS A 113 21.07 -25.42 -8.44
C LYS A 113 22.19 -26.41 -8.81
N GLU A 114 22.53 -27.33 -7.92
CA GLU A 114 23.60 -28.30 -8.11
C GLU A 114 23.23 -29.38 -9.13
N THR A 115 22.00 -29.89 -9.11
CA THR A 115 21.57 -30.94 -10.05
C THR A 115 20.98 -30.38 -11.35
N SER A 116 20.56 -29.11 -11.38
CA SER A 116 19.96 -28.49 -12.58
C SER A 116 20.93 -28.35 -13.75
N GLN A 117 22.23 -28.30 -13.49
CA GLN A 117 23.25 -28.27 -14.54
C GLN A 117 23.63 -29.68 -15.02
N VAL A 118 23.32 -30.72 -14.25
CA VAL A 118 23.71 -32.11 -14.55
C VAL A 118 22.63 -32.84 -15.37
N TYR A 119 21.36 -32.59 -15.07
CA TYR A 119 20.22 -33.16 -15.80
C TYR A 119 19.59 -32.16 -16.75
N LYS A 120 18.96 -32.66 -17.81
CA LYS A 120 18.01 -31.89 -18.61
C LYS A 120 16.69 -31.77 -17.86
N ILE A 121 16.36 -30.54 -17.47
CA ILE A 121 15.18 -30.27 -16.65
C ILE A 121 14.27 -29.19 -17.25
N VAL A 122 13.00 -29.25 -16.89
CA VAL A 122 12.01 -28.19 -17.13
C VAL A 122 11.40 -27.81 -15.80
N ARG A 123 11.43 -26.52 -15.44
CA ARG A 123 10.81 -26.02 -14.21
C ARG A 123 9.65 -25.09 -14.52
N ASN A 124 8.51 -25.37 -13.92
CA ASN A 124 7.29 -24.57 -14.08
C ASN A 124 6.79 -24.10 -12.71
N LEU A 125 6.25 -22.89 -12.67
CA LEU A 125 5.67 -22.31 -11.47
C LEU A 125 4.23 -21.90 -11.77
N TYR A 126 3.30 -22.31 -10.91
CA TYR A 126 1.88 -22.06 -11.08
C TYR A 126 1.35 -21.30 -9.88
N LYS A 127 0.54 -20.27 -10.10
CA LYS A 127 -0.18 -19.58 -9.03
C LYS A 127 -1.66 -19.51 -9.39
N SER A 128 -2.54 -19.83 -8.44
CA SER A 128 -3.98 -19.75 -8.68
C SER A 128 -4.39 -18.33 -9.01
N ILE A 129 -5.46 -18.17 -9.80
CA ILE A 129 -6.00 -16.82 -10.10
C ILE A 129 -6.48 -16.07 -8.85
N TYR A 130 -6.80 -16.80 -7.77
CA TYR A 130 -7.16 -16.25 -6.47
C TYR A 130 -5.94 -15.92 -5.59
N GLY A 131 -4.76 -16.40 -5.98
CA GLY A 131 -3.46 -16.13 -5.36
C GLY A 131 -3.18 -16.82 -4.03
N ASN A 132 -4.05 -17.72 -3.59
CA ASN A 132 -3.97 -18.45 -2.33
C ASN A 132 -3.32 -19.84 -2.44
N LYS A 133 -3.00 -20.30 -3.66
CA LYS A 133 -2.34 -21.58 -3.93
C LYS A 133 -1.18 -21.39 -4.91
N ILE A 134 -0.11 -22.15 -4.70
CA ILE A 134 1.08 -22.13 -5.55
C ILE A 134 1.62 -23.55 -5.75
N ILE A 135 2.13 -23.84 -6.94
CA ILE A 135 2.65 -25.14 -7.34
C ILE A 135 4.03 -24.95 -7.97
N PHE A 136 5.01 -25.73 -7.52
CA PHE A 136 6.34 -25.85 -8.10
C PHE A 136 6.46 -27.21 -8.77
N GLU A 137 6.97 -27.23 -9.99
CA GLU A 137 7.14 -28.44 -10.78
C GLU A 137 8.55 -28.48 -11.38
N GLU A 138 9.20 -29.64 -11.31
CA GLU A 138 10.40 -29.94 -12.07
C GLU A 138 10.26 -31.29 -12.76
N GLU A 139 10.37 -31.28 -14.08
CA GLU A 139 10.51 -32.48 -14.90
C GLU A 139 11.99 -32.78 -15.14
N ASN A 140 12.42 -34.01 -14.89
CA ASN A 140 13.73 -34.51 -15.26
C ASN A 140 13.60 -35.40 -16.50
N LEU A 141 14.00 -34.86 -17.65
CA LEU A 141 13.84 -35.48 -18.96
C LEU A 141 14.79 -36.67 -19.16
N ASP A 142 15.96 -36.66 -18.52
CA ASP A 142 16.92 -37.76 -18.61
C ASP A 142 16.45 -38.98 -17.81
N LEU A 143 15.82 -38.76 -16.66
CA LEU A 143 15.26 -39.82 -15.82
C LEU A 143 13.87 -40.26 -16.30
N GLY A 144 13.08 -39.36 -16.89
CA GLY A 144 11.68 -39.61 -17.27
C GLY A 144 10.76 -39.55 -16.05
N VAL A 145 10.96 -38.54 -15.20
CA VAL A 145 10.21 -38.37 -13.94
C VAL A 145 9.86 -36.89 -13.77
N SER A 146 8.64 -36.59 -13.31
CA SER A 146 8.21 -35.26 -12.89
C SER A 146 7.94 -35.24 -11.39
N PHE A 147 8.42 -34.20 -10.70
CA PHE A 147 8.14 -33.98 -9.28
C PHE A 147 7.48 -32.62 -9.09
N GLN A 148 6.43 -32.59 -8.30
CA GLN A 148 5.62 -31.42 -8.04
C GLN A 148 5.36 -31.29 -6.53
N TYR A 149 5.39 -30.06 -6.00
CA TYR A 149 4.82 -29.76 -4.69
C TYR A 149 4.00 -28.46 -4.73
N SER A 150 2.98 -28.38 -3.89
CA SER A 150 2.13 -27.19 -3.76
C SER A 150 2.05 -26.70 -2.33
N TRP A 151 1.68 -25.44 -2.16
CA TRP A 151 1.30 -24.84 -0.88
C TRP A 151 -0.13 -24.31 -0.95
N ALA A 152 -0.90 -24.58 0.09
CA ALA A 152 -2.23 -24.03 0.36
C ALA A 152 -2.39 -23.76 1.86
N ASN A 153 -3.35 -22.92 2.21
CA ASN A 153 -3.71 -22.62 3.60
C ASN A 153 -5.02 -23.33 3.98
N SER A 154 -5.12 -23.78 5.22
CA SER A 154 -6.30 -24.36 5.83
C SER A 154 -6.50 -23.71 7.20
N GLU A 155 -7.67 -23.12 7.43
CA GLU A 155 -7.96 -22.50 8.72
C GLU A 155 -7.84 -23.47 9.88
N LYS A 156 -8.34 -24.70 9.67
CA LYS A 156 -8.38 -25.73 10.70
C LYS A 156 -7.03 -26.42 10.93
N PHE A 157 -6.24 -26.59 9.89
CA PHE A 157 -5.05 -27.44 9.92
C PHE A 157 -3.72 -26.70 9.70
N GLY A 158 -3.76 -25.42 9.34
CA GLY A 158 -2.58 -24.59 9.09
C GLY A 158 -2.09 -24.68 7.65
N PHE A 159 -0.80 -24.92 7.47
CA PHE A 159 -0.15 -24.94 6.15
C PHE A 159 -0.14 -26.33 5.55
N ILE A 160 -0.67 -26.44 4.33
CA ILE A 160 -0.79 -27.70 3.62
C ILE A 160 0.22 -27.73 2.48
N ARG A 161 1.12 -28.72 2.51
CA ARG A 161 2.01 -29.03 1.40
C ARG A 161 1.62 -30.37 0.78
N LYS A 162 1.17 -30.38 -0.47
CA LYS A 162 0.92 -31.62 -1.21
C LYS A 162 2.07 -31.88 -2.19
N SER A 163 2.51 -33.12 -2.28
CA SER A 163 3.58 -33.55 -3.18
C SER A 163 3.06 -34.63 -4.12
N SER A 164 3.59 -34.64 -5.35
CA SER A 164 3.38 -35.71 -6.31
C SER A 164 4.65 -36.00 -7.08
N ILE A 165 4.87 -37.27 -7.39
CA ILE A 165 5.87 -37.73 -8.34
C ILE A 165 5.20 -38.58 -9.40
N GLN A 166 5.53 -38.35 -10.66
CA GLN A 166 4.99 -39.08 -11.80
C GLN A 166 6.12 -39.67 -12.63
N ASN A 167 5.98 -40.94 -13.01
CA ASN A 167 6.84 -41.54 -14.02
C ASN A 167 6.32 -41.16 -15.41
N THR A 168 7.06 -40.31 -16.12
CA THR A 168 6.73 -39.84 -17.47
C THR A 168 7.42 -40.67 -18.55
N GLY A 169 8.15 -41.71 -18.16
CA GLY A 169 8.81 -42.66 -19.04
C GLY A 169 8.01 -43.94 -19.29
N ASN A 170 8.55 -44.79 -20.16
CA ASN A 170 7.91 -46.06 -20.56
C ASN A 170 8.32 -47.27 -19.71
N ASN A 171 9.27 -47.10 -18.79
CA ASN A 171 9.83 -48.19 -17.98
C ASN A 171 9.44 -47.99 -16.52
N ASN A 172 9.26 -49.09 -15.79
CA ASN A 172 9.09 -49.02 -14.34
C ASN A 172 10.36 -48.47 -13.68
N LEU A 173 10.18 -47.61 -12.68
CA LEU A 173 11.25 -47.01 -11.91
C LEU A 173 11.09 -47.36 -10.45
N LYS A 174 12.17 -47.74 -9.80
CA LYS A 174 12.22 -47.79 -8.33
C LYS A 174 12.74 -46.45 -7.84
N VAL A 175 11.97 -45.80 -6.98
CA VAL A 175 12.28 -44.49 -6.44
C VAL A 175 12.33 -44.58 -4.93
N GLU A 176 13.42 -44.08 -4.36
CA GLU A 176 13.50 -43.76 -2.95
C GLU A 176 13.46 -42.24 -2.78
N VAL A 177 12.53 -41.75 -1.96
CA VAL A 177 12.31 -40.32 -1.72
C VAL A 177 12.75 -39.94 -0.32
N LEU A 178 13.30 -38.73 -0.17
CA LEU A 178 13.42 -37.99 1.07
C LEU A 178 12.79 -36.61 0.85
N ASP A 179 11.59 -36.39 1.37
CA ASP A 179 10.76 -35.22 1.09
C ASP A 179 10.15 -34.61 2.36
N GLY A 180 10.07 -33.29 2.44
CA GLY A 180 9.37 -32.61 3.52
C GLY A 180 9.79 -31.15 3.68
N ILE A 181 9.86 -30.69 4.94
CA ILE A 181 10.18 -29.30 5.26
C ILE A 181 11.30 -29.16 6.31
N ARG A 182 12.08 -28.08 6.21
CA ARG A 182 13.27 -27.83 7.04
C ARG A 182 13.24 -26.47 7.74
N ASN A 183 14.02 -26.37 8.82
CA ASN A 183 14.21 -25.17 9.64
C ASN A 183 12.90 -24.65 10.27
N ILE A 184 12.10 -25.59 10.76
CA ILE A 184 10.84 -25.33 11.48
C ILE A 184 11.17 -24.62 12.81
N LEU A 185 10.41 -23.56 13.10
CA LEU A 185 10.49 -22.86 14.37
C LEU A 185 9.53 -23.46 15.41
N PRO A 186 9.97 -23.63 16.67
CA PRO A 186 9.07 -23.86 17.78
C PRO A 186 8.38 -22.55 18.20
N TYR A 187 7.31 -22.68 18.97
CA TYR A 187 6.64 -21.54 19.61
C TYR A 187 7.55 -20.78 20.59
N GLY A 188 7.25 -19.49 20.80
CA GLY A 188 7.68 -18.74 21.98
C GLY A 188 8.90 -17.85 21.79
N LEU A 189 9.15 -17.42 20.56
CA LEU A 189 10.30 -16.61 20.18
C LEU A 189 9.82 -15.38 19.43
N ASP A 190 10.44 -14.24 19.70
CA ASP A 190 10.20 -13.04 18.91
C ASP A 190 11.17 -12.93 17.72
N TYR A 191 10.81 -12.05 16.80
CA TYR A 191 11.60 -11.69 15.63
C TYR A 191 13.05 -11.30 15.97
N ALA A 192 13.28 -10.60 17.09
CA ALA A 192 14.60 -10.10 17.46
C ALA A 192 15.51 -11.24 17.89
N PHE A 193 15.02 -12.13 18.76
CA PHE A 193 15.78 -13.27 19.26
C PHE A 193 16.19 -14.22 18.14
N GLN A 194 15.29 -14.50 17.19
CA GLN A 194 15.61 -15.34 16.02
C GLN A 194 16.66 -14.69 15.11
N ASN A 195 16.66 -13.37 14.97
CA ASN A 195 17.61 -12.67 14.10
C ASN A 195 18.99 -12.49 14.74
N GLU A 196 19.05 -12.24 16.04
CA GLU A 196 20.29 -11.93 16.76
C GLU A 196 20.94 -13.16 17.39
N PHE A 197 20.15 -14.13 17.85
CA PHE A 197 20.61 -15.24 18.71
C PHE A 197 20.18 -16.63 18.21
N SER A 198 20.02 -16.81 16.89
CA SER A 198 19.58 -18.10 16.30
C SER A 198 20.40 -19.33 16.68
N ASN A 199 21.70 -19.16 16.98
CA ASN A 199 22.56 -20.24 17.45
C ASN A 199 22.27 -20.64 18.90
N LEU A 200 22.06 -19.65 19.79
CA LEU A 200 21.61 -19.86 21.17
C LEU A 200 20.25 -20.53 21.18
N LEU A 201 19.33 -20.06 20.33
CA LEU A 201 18.03 -20.68 20.15
C LEU A 201 18.15 -22.19 19.87
N ASN A 202 19.05 -22.60 18.96
CA ASN A 202 19.18 -24.02 18.63
C ASN A 202 19.43 -24.86 19.87
N ALA A 203 20.19 -24.38 20.87
CA ALA A 203 20.45 -25.11 22.11
C ALA A 203 19.19 -25.41 22.94
N TYR A 204 18.11 -24.64 22.77
CA TYR A 204 16.83 -24.84 23.46
C TYR A 204 15.84 -25.71 22.65
N LYS A 205 16.11 -25.97 21.37
CA LYS A 205 15.18 -26.73 20.52
C LYS A 205 15.09 -28.20 20.94
N LYS A 206 13.86 -28.70 20.97
CA LYS A 206 13.52 -30.11 21.18
C LYS A 206 12.46 -30.53 20.17
N ASN A 207 12.80 -31.52 19.35
CA ASN A 207 11.96 -32.04 18.27
C ASN A 207 11.60 -33.49 18.62
N GLU A 208 10.31 -33.80 18.72
CA GLU A 208 9.82 -35.10 19.20
C GLU A 208 8.86 -35.73 18.19
N LEU A 209 8.81 -37.06 18.12
CA LEU A 209 7.86 -37.81 17.28
C LEU A 209 6.93 -38.67 18.13
N LEU A 210 5.62 -38.53 17.93
CA LEU A 210 4.63 -39.48 18.43
C LEU A 210 4.55 -40.67 17.47
N ALA A 211 5.23 -41.76 17.82
CA ALA A 211 5.49 -42.88 16.91
C ALA A 211 4.25 -43.49 16.22
N LYS A 212 3.09 -43.54 16.89
CA LYS A 212 1.87 -44.15 16.32
C LYS A 212 1.24 -43.32 15.20
N SER A 213 1.07 -42.02 15.42
CA SER A 213 0.47 -41.08 14.48
C SER A 213 1.47 -40.47 13.51
N LYS A 214 2.77 -40.61 13.81
CA LYS A 214 3.88 -39.90 13.14
C LYS A 214 3.72 -38.36 13.20
N LEU A 215 3.02 -37.87 14.23
CA LEU A 215 2.93 -36.45 14.56
C LEU A 215 4.22 -35.99 15.21
N ALA A 216 4.90 -35.04 14.59
CA ALA A 216 6.07 -34.38 15.15
C ALA A 216 5.66 -33.12 15.95
N VAL A 217 6.38 -32.89 17.04
CA VAL A 217 6.20 -31.75 17.96
C VAL A 217 7.53 -31.01 18.09
N PHE A 218 7.56 -29.76 17.65
CA PHE A 218 8.72 -28.87 17.72
C PHE A 218 8.48 -27.85 18.83
N SER A 219 9.28 -27.95 19.89
CA SER A 219 9.13 -27.14 21.10
C SER A 219 10.48 -26.59 21.58
N LEU A 220 10.42 -25.72 22.59
CA LEU A 220 11.58 -25.33 23.36
C LEU A 220 11.60 -26.10 24.68
N SER A 221 12.79 -26.43 25.17
CA SER A 221 12.93 -26.97 26.52
C SER A 221 12.52 -25.98 27.60
N SER A 222 12.60 -24.68 27.30
CA SER A 222 12.17 -23.54 28.13
C SER A 222 12.17 -22.29 27.24
N ILE A 223 11.30 -21.32 27.53
CA ILE A 223 11.31 -20.03 26.83
C ILE A 223 12.56 -19.24 27.26
N PRO A 224 13.43 -18.81 26.32
CA PRO A 224 14.64 -18.07 26.64
C PRO A 224 14.31 -16.74 27.33
N VAL A 225 14.81 -16.56 28.56
CA VAL A 225 14.72 -15.31 29.33
C VAL A 225 16.03 -15.09 30.08
N ASP A 226 16.46 -13.83 30.20
CA ASP A 226 17.66 -13.47 30.97
C ASP A 226 17.36 -13.37 32.48
N ARG A 227 16.07 -13.27 32.85
CA ARG A 227 15.65 -13.32 34.24
C ARG A 227 15.92 -14.72 34.80
N ALA A 228 16.48 -14.77 36.02
CA ALA A 228 16.70 -16.01 36.76
C ALA A 228 15.38 -16.56 37.34
N GLU A 229 14.45 -16.94 36.47
CA GLU A 229 13.14 -17.50 36.81
C GLU A 229 12.78 -18.67 35.89
N PRO A 230 11.93 -19.61 36.34
CA PRO A 230 11.38 -20.63 35.45
C PRO A 230 10.54 -19.98 34.33
N SER A 231 10.71 -20.48 33.11
CA SER A 231 10.00 -19.98 31.93
C SER A 231 9.56 -21.16 31.05
N GLU A 232 8.39 -21.71 31.35
CA GLU A 232 7.88 -22.92 30.71
C GLU A 232 7.46 -22.69 29.26
N SER A 233 7.79 -23.64 28.37
CA SER A 233 7.33 -23.65 26.98
C SER A 233 6.18 -24.64 26.82
N LEU A 234 4.94 -24.15 26.92
CA LEU A 234 3.72 -24.99 26.94
C LEU A 234 2.94 -25.00 25.61
N LYS A 235 3.56 -24.55 24.53
CA LYS A 235 3.03 -24.65 23.17
C LYS A 235 4.13 -25.12 22.22
N ALA A 236 3.71 -25.63 21.08
CA ALA A 236 4.59 -26.20 20.08
C ALA A 236 4.09 -25.89 18.66
N THR A 237 4.98 -26.12 17.69
CA THR A 237 4.63 -26.29 16.29
C THR A 237 4.48 -27.78 16.03
N THR A 238 3.46 -28.19 15.30
CA THR A 238 3.21 -29.59 14.95
C THR A 238 3.34 -29.82 13.46
N VAL A 239 3.88 -30.97 13.06
CA VAL A 239 3.94 -31.39 11.66
C VAL A 239 3.60 -32.86 11.54
N TRP A 240 2.77 -33.23 10.56
CA TRP A 240 2.41 -34.62 10.28
C TRP A 240 2.17 -34.83 8.79
N SER A 241 2.01 -36.09 8.38
CA SER A 241 1.88 -36.45 6.97
C SER A 241 0.88 -37.57 6.72
N TRP A 242 0.42 -37.67 5.46
CA TRP A 242 -0.47 -38.73 4.99
C TRP A 242 -0.11 -39.16 3.55
N GLY A 243 -0.57 -40.33 3.12
CA GLY A 243 -0.40 -40.83 1.74
C GLY A 243 0.82 -41.75 1.51
N LEU A 244 1.74 -41.84 2.48
CA LEU A 244 2.86 -42.79 2.45
C LEU A 244 2.87 -43.68 3.69
N GLU A 245 2.57 -44.96 3.50
CA GLU A 245 2.63 -45.97 4.57
C GLU A 245 4.08 -46.42 4.83
N ASN A 246 4.37 -46.88 6.05
CA ASN A 246 5.67 -47.46 6.43
C ASN A 246 6.91 -46.54 6.24
N SER A 247 6.72 -45.22 6.19
CA SER A 247 7.82 -44.24 6.06
C SER A 247 8.71 -44.12 7.32
N THR A 248 9.99 -43.89 7.08
CA THR A 248 10.97 -43.39 8.08
C THR A 248 10.84 -41.87 8.20
N ILE A 249 10.83 -41.35 9.43
CA ILE A 249 10.66 -39.91 9.70
C ILE A 249 11.92 -39.33 10.33
N LEU A 250 12.45 -38.25 9.75
CA LEU A 250 13.54 -37.46 10.33
C LEU A 250 12.99 -36.17 10.93
N LEU A 251 13.51 -35.80 12.10
CA LEU A 251 13.14 -34.57 12.82
C LEU A 251 14.19 -33.46 12.68
N SER A 252 15.25 -33.74 11.91
CA SER A 252 16.42 -32.88 11.74
C SER A 252 17.14 -33.13 10.41
N ASP A 253 18.15 -32.32 10.14
CA ASP A 253 18.97 -32.41 8.93
C ASP A 253 20.08 -33.48 9.01
N ASN A 254 20.23 -34.15 10.16
CA ASN A 254 21.42 -34.93 10.51
C ASN A 254 21.70 -36.08 9.54
N GLN A 255 20.66 -36.71 8.99
CA GLN A 255 20.81 -37.89 8.13
C GLN A 255 20.62 -37.59 6.62
N ILE A 256 20.53 -36.32 6.22
CA ILE A 256 20.39 -35.95 4.80
C ILE A 256 21.57 -36.47 3.97
N ASN A 257 22.81 -36.37 4.47
CA ASN A 257 23.99 -36.86 3.74
C ASN A 257 24.03 -38.39 3.66
N ASN A 258 23.49 -39.09 4.67
CA ASN A 258 23.37 -40.54 4.64
C ASN A 258 22.48 -40.96 3.45
N PHE A 259 21.33 -40.30 3.31
CA PHE A 259 20.42 -40.51 2.17
C PHE A 259 21.12 -40.29 0.83
N LYS A 260 21.76 -39.12 0.64
CA LYS A 260 22.46 -38.78 -0.62
C LYS A 260 23.55 -39.80 -0.99
N SER A 261 24.13 -40.48 0.00
CA SER A 261 25.16 -41.50 -0.18
C SER A 261 24.61 -42.93 -0.31
N GLY A 262 23.28 -43.13 -0.32
CA GLY A 262 22.64 -44.44 -0.39
C GLY A 262 22.75 -45.26 0.90
N GLN A 263 23.00 -44.63 2.04
CA GLN A 263 23.03 -45.29 3.34
C GLN A 263 21.62 -45.39 3.94
N SER A 264 21.37 -46.43 4.73
CA SER A 264 20.11 -46.62 5.44
C SER A 264 19.85 -45.50 6.45
N LEU A 265 18.59 -45.03 6.51
CA LEU A 265 18.14 -44.05 7.48
C LEU A 265 17.46 -44.70 8.69
N ALA A 266 17.48 -44.00 9.83
CA ALA A 266 16.74 -44.39 11.03
C ALA A 266 15.75 -43.29 11.43
N THR A 267 14.56 -43.69 11.90
CA THR A 267 13.56 -42.76 12.42
C THR A 267 14.12 -42.01 13.64
N GLU A 268 13.89 -40.71 13.67
CA GLU A 268 14.29 -39.84 14.78
C GLU A 268 13.08 -39.60 15.70
N GLU A 269 13.20 -39.94 16.99
CA GLU A 269 12.10 -39.81 17.96
C GLU A 269 12.26 -38.64 18.95
N ASP A 270 13.49 -38.29 19.33
CA ASP A 270 13.83 -37.17 20.22
C ASP A 270 15.17 -36.58 19.77
N VAL A 271 15.13 -35.41 19.13
CA VAL A 271 16.30 -34.66 18.70
C VAL A 271 16.38 -33.35 19.45
N ARG A 272 17.54 -33.08 20.05
CA ARG A 272 17.79 -31.89 20.87
C ARG A 272 18.90 -31.05 20.27
N ALA A 273 18.89 -29.77 20.58
CA ALA A 273 19.94 -28.84 20.17
C ALA A 273 20.13 -28.71 18.64
N ALA A 274 19.09 -29.00 17.84
CA ALA A 274 19.14 -29.01 16.38
C ALA A 274 17.97 -28.25 15.76
N ARG A 275 18.14 -27.78 14.52
CA ARG A 275 17.03 -27.21 13.75
C ARG A 275 15.97 -28.28 13.49
N GLY A 276 14.70 -27.92 13.66
CA GLY A 276 13.58 -28.79 13.33
C GLY A 276 13.47 -29.02 11.84
N ALA A 277 13.26 -30.26 11.44
CA ALA A 277 12.83 -30.66 10.11
C ALA A 277 11.74 -31.73 10.24
N TYR A 278 10.93 -31.93 9.22
CA TYR A 278 10.07 -33.10 9.09
C TYR A 278 10.29 -33.66 7.70
N LEU A 279 11.08 -34.74 7.61
CA LEU A 279 11.42 -35.37 6.34
C LEU A 279 10.94 -36.81 6.33
N ILE A 280 10.21 -37.18 5.28
CA ILE A 280 9.62 -38.48 5.05
C ILE A 280 10.53 -39.23 4.08
N ASN A 281 11.05 -40.38 4.51
CA ASN A 281 11.71 -41.32 3.63
C ASN A 281 10.82 -42.52 3.31
N ASN A 282 10.73 -42.87 2.03
CA ASN A 282 9.94 -43.99 1.55
C ASN A 282 10.52 -44.57 0.24
N VAL A 283 10.30 -45.86 -0.01
CA VAL A 283 10.73 -46.56 -1.23
C VAL A 283 9.51 -47.17 -1.90
N PHE A 284 9.32 -46.89 -3.19
CA PHE A 284 8.23 -47.48 -3.97
C PHE A 284 8.62 -47.68 -5.44
N GLU A 285 7.86 -48.53 -6.12
CA GLU A 285 7.94 -48.71 -7.57
C GLU A 285 6.87 -47.86 -8.25
N LEU A 286 7.26 -47.10 -9.28
CA LEU A 286 6.37 -46.37 -10.18
C LEU A 286 6.35 -47.05 -11.54
N LYS A 287 5.19 -47.56 -11.97
CA LYS A 287 4.98 -48.02 -13.34
C LYS A 287 4.98 -46.85 -14.31
N ALA A 288 5.10 -47.14 -15.60
CA ALA A 288 4.90 -46.12 -16.65
C ALA A 288 3.56 -45.40 -16.44
N ASP A 289 3.58 -44.06 -16.54
CA ASP A 289 2.46 -43.14 -16.33
C ASP A 289 1.83 -43.16 -14.92
N GLU A 290 2.39 -43.91 -13.97
CA GLU A 290 1.91 -43.95 -12.59
C GLU A 290 2.40 -42.73 -11.80
N SER A 291 1.52 -42.22 -10.93
CA SER A 291 1.84 -41.15 -10.00
C SER A 291 1.65 -41.59 -8.55
N GLN A 292 2.58 -41.23 -7.68
CA GLN A 292 2.42 -41.32 -6.22
C GLN A 292 2.17 -39.92 -5.66
N LYS A 293 1.25 -39.82 -4.69
CA LYS A 293 0.85 -38.55 -4.04
C LYS A 293 0.88 -38.68 -2.53
N TRP A 294 1.27 -37.61 -1.85
CA TRP A 294 1.25 -37.52 -0.38
C TRP A 294 1.14 -36.07 0.06
N GLY A 295 0.94 -35.86 1.35
CA GLY A 295 0.85 -34.52 1.89
C GLY A 295 1.45 -34.39 3.28
N LEU A 296 1.72 -33.14 3.64
CA LEU A 296 2.24 -32.69 4.91
C LEU A 296 1.40 -31.52 5.41
N VAL A 297 1.12 -31.52 6.71
CA VAL A 297 0.41 -30.44 7.40
C VAL A 297 1.33 -29.87 8.47
N ALA A 298 1.43 -28.55 8.55
CA ALA A 298 2.15 -27.85 9.61
C ALA A 298 1.26 -26.80 10.28
N GLU A 299 1.15 -26.84 11.59
CA GLU A 299 0.40 -25.86 12.38
C GLU A 299 1.25 -25.36 13.56
N ILE A 300 1.07 -24.09 13.92
CA ILE A 300 1.81 -23.41 14.97
C ILE A 300 0.94 -23.16 16.20
N ASN A 301 1.55 -22.69 17.27
CA ASN A 301 0.86 -22.22 18.48
C ASN A 301 -0.03 -23.27 19.16
N GLN A 302 0.26 -24.56 18.96
CA GLN A 302 -0.53 -25.67 19.49
C GLN A 302 -0.20 -25.93 20.96
N ASP A 303 -1.19 -25.89 21.83
CA ASP A 303 -1.03 -26.32 23.22
C ASP A 303 -1.18 -27.86 23.35
N ASN A 304 -0.99 -28.38 24.56
CA ASN A 304 -1.10 -29.81 24.82
C ASN A 304 -2.48 -30.41 24.48
N GLY A 305 -3.56 -29.64 24.61
CA GLY A 305 -4.91 -30.08 24.27
C GLY A 305 -5.05 -30.25 22.76
N ALA A 306 -4.66 -29.23 21.99
CA ALA A 306 -4.66 -29.25 20.54
C ALA A 306 -3.77 -30.38 19.96
N VAL A 307 -2.58 -30.60 20.55
CA VAL A 307 -1.70 -31.72 20.16
C VAL A 307 -2.38 -33.08 20.41
N ALA A 308 -3.06 -33.25 21.55
CA ALA A 308 -3.74 -34.50 21.87
C ALA A 308 -4.92 -34.77 20.94
N GLU A 309 -5.73 -33.76 20.65
CA GLU A 309 -6.86 -33.83 19.71
C GLU A 309 -6.38 -34.13 18.28
N LEU A 310 -5.31 -33.46 17.83
CA LEU A 310 -4.71 -33.71 16.52
C LEU A 310 -4.16 -35.13 16.42
N ASN A 311 -3.49 -35.60 17.48
CA ASN A 311 -2.96 -36.96 17.53
C ASN A 311 -4.06 -38.03 17.46
N ASP A 312 -5.22 -37.79 18.08
CA ASP A 312 -6.40 -38.66 17.99
C ASP A 312 -7.02 -38.61 16.59
N PHE A 313 -7.19 -37.40 16.03
CA PHE A 313 -7.70 -37.18 14.68
C PHE A 313 -6.90 -37.98 13.62
N ILE A 314 -5.56 -37.89 13.65
CA ILE A 314 -4.69 -38.60 12.69
C ILE A 314 -4.86 -40.13 12.77
N GLN A 315 -5.19 -40.67 13.95
CA GLN A 315 -5.34 -42.11 14.17
C GLN A 315 -6.75 -42.63 13.87
N THR A 316 -7.75 -41.74 13.82
CA THR A 316 -9.17 -42.12 13.79
C THR A 316 -9.88 -41.69 12.51
N GLU A 317 -9.44 -40.62 11.86
CA GLU A 317 -9.98 -40.16 10.58
C GLU A 317 -9.49 -41.06 9.44
N ASN A 318 -10.41 -41.50 8.59
CA ASN A 318 -10.12 -42.37 7.46
C ASN A 318 -9.95 -41.58 6.14
N ASP A 319 -10.59 -40.41 6.02
CA ASP A 319 -10.55 -39.57 4.82
C ASP A 319 -9.84 -38.23 5.09
N ILE A 320 -8.55 -38.32 5.43
CA ILE A 320 -7.70 -37.15 5.71
C ILE A 320 -7.65 -36.18 4.51
N ASP A 321 -7.45 -36.70 3.29
CA ASP A 321 -7.31 -35.84 2.11
C ASP A 321 -8.61 -35.09 1.79
N GLY A 322 -9.77 -35.75 1.91
CA GLY A 322 -11.07 -35.14 1.72
C GLY A 322 -11.36 -34.04 2.75
N VAL A 323 -11.10 -34.29 4.04
CA VAL A 323 -11.36 -33.30 5.10
C VAL A 323 -10.44 -32.07 4.95
N ILE A 324 -9.18 -32.25 4.58
CA ILE A 324 -8.24 -31.14 4.30
C ILE A 324 -8.67 -30.37 3.05
N ALA A 325 -9.02 -31.07 1.96
CA ALA A 325 -9.46 -30.43 0.72
C ALA A 325 -10.71 -29.55 0.93
N ILE A 326 -11.68 -30.03 1.70
CA ILE A 326 -12.90 -29.26 2.04
C ILE A 326 -12.54 -27.95 2.75
N ASP A 327 -11.59 -27.94 3.67
CA ASP A 327 -11.21 -26.73 4.41
C ASP A 327 -10.40 -25.74 3.55
N ILE A 328 -9.54 -26.24 2.65
CA ILE A 328 -8.84 -25.41 1.66
C ILE A 328 -9.83 -24.74 0.70
N GLU A 329 -10.81 -25.49 0.19
CA GLU A 329 -11.84 -24.96 -0.71
C GLU A 329 -12.74 -23.96 0.01
N LYS A 330 -13.05 -24.19 1.29
CA LYS A 330 -13.75 -23.21 2.13
C LYS A 330 -12.97 -21.89 2.25
N GLY A 331 -11.66 -21.95 2.50
CA GLY A 331 -10.82 -20.75 2.55
C GLY A 331 -10.78 -20.01 1.21
N THR A 332 -10.70 -20.75 0.10
CA THR A 332 -10.78 -20.18 -1.26
C THR A 332 -12.12 -19.48 -1.49
N ARG A 333 -13.23 -20.13 -1.12
CA ARG A 333 -14.57 -19.56 -1.23
C ARG A 333 -14.73 -18.27 -0.41
N ASN A 334 -14.29 -18.27 0.85
CA ASN A 334 -14.35 -17.08 1.71
C ASN A 334 -13.56 -15.91 1.09
N LEU A 335 -12.41 -16.19 0.49
CA LEU A 335 -11.61 -15.16 -0.19
C LEU A 335 -12.34 -14.58 -1.41
N ILE A 336 -13.01 -15.43 -2.19
CA ILE A 336 -13.83 -15.00 -3.32
C ILE A 336 -15.02 -14.16 -2.83
N GLU A 337 -15.68 -14.55 -1.74
CA GLU A 337 -16.78 -13.78 -1.12
C GLU A 337 -16.31 -12.37 -0.70
N ILE A 338 -15.16 -12.26 -0.01
CA ILE A 338 -14.56 -10.97 0.36
C ILE A 338 -14.29 -10.07 -0.86
N VAL A 339 -13.79 -10.66 -1.95
CA VAL A 339 -13.50 -9.91 -3.19
C VAL A 339 -14.79 -9.56 -3.94
N ALA A 340 -15.79 -10.43 -3.92
CA ALA A 340 -17.11 -10.19 -4.51
C ALA A 340 -17.83 -9.02 -3.81
N ASP A 341 -17.67 -8.90 -2.50
CA ASP A 341 -18.23 -7.79 -1.73
C ASP A 341 -17.72 -6.43 -2.19
N ALA A 342 -16.50 -6.35 -2.74
CA ALA A 342 -15.89 -5.15 -3.29
C ALA A 342 -15.85 -5.14 -4.84
N ASP A 343 -16.81 -5.80 -5.48
CA ASP A 343 -17.00 -5.83 -6.94
C ASP A 343 -15.76 -6.30 -7.73
N GLY A 344 -15.02 -7.25 -7.17
CA GLY A 344 -13.81 -7.80 -7.77
C GLY A 344 -14.02 -8.95 -8.77
N LEU A 345 -15.26 -9.36 -9.04
CA LEU A 345 -15.56 -10.47 -9.96
C LEU A 345 -15.92 -9.98 -11.37
N GLN A 346 -15.25 -10.54 -12.37
CA GLN A 346 -15.49 -10.24 -13.78
C GLN A 346 -15.36 -11.52 -14.62
N GLN A 347 -16.09 -11.56 -15.73
CA GLN A 347 -16.01 -12.62 -16.74
C GLN A 347 -16.03 -12.01 -18.14
N GLY A 348 -14.95 -12.23 -18.88
CA GLY A 348 -14.79 -11.88 -20.29
C GLY A 348 -13.85 -12.86 -20.99
N SER A 349 -13.38 -12.48 -22.18
CA SER A 349 -12.36 -13.24 -22.94
C SER A 349 -10.91 -12.95 -22.51
N ASP A 350 -10.69 -11.89 -21.72
CA ASP A 350 -9.36 -11.51 -21.21
C ASP A 350 -9.17 -11.97 -19.75
N ASP A 351 -8.69 -13.20 -19.59
CA ASP A 351 -8.41 -13.80 -18.30
C ASP A 351 -7.34 -13.03 -17.49
N LEU A 352 -6.37 -12.38 -18.14
CA LEU A 352 -5.35 -11.58 -17.46
C LEU A 352 -5.99 -10.38 -16.76
N SER A 353 -6.86 -9.66 -17.47
CA SER A 353 -7.58 -8.51 -16.91
C SER A 353 -8.49 -8.91 -15.75
N CYS A 354 -9.24 -10.02 -15.89
CA CYS A 354 -10.09 -10.55 -14.82
C CYS A 354 -9.27 -10.93 -13.57
N ALA A 355 -8.17 -11.69 -13.74
CA ALA A 355 -7.29 -12.09 -12.64
C ALA A 355 -6.61 -10.88 -11.98
N ARG A 356 -6.20 -9.87 -12.77
CA ARG A 356 -5.61 -8.63 -12.25
C ARG A 356 -6.62 -7.83 -11.44
N HIS A 357 -7.85 -7.66 -11.93
CA HIS A 357 -8.91 -6.97 -11.19
C HIS A 357 -9.21 -7.67 -9.86
N PHE A 358 -9.31 -9.01 -9.86
CA PHE A 358 -9.47 -9.79 -8.63
C PHE A 358 -8.35 -9.50 -7.62
N SER A 359 -7.09 -9.62 -8.04
CA SER A 359 -5.94 -9.39 -7.15
C SER A 359 -5.83 -7.93 -6.67
N ASN A 360 -6.14 -6.95 -7.54
CA ASN A 360 -6.17 -5.54 -7.18
C ASN A 360 -7.23 -5.25 -6.12
N THR A 361 -8.46 -5.74 -6.31
CA THR A 361 -9.54 -5.62 -5.32
C THR A 361 -9.15 -6.30 -4.02
N LEU A 362 -8.59 -7.50 -4.08
CA LEU A 362 -8.13 -8.23 -2.89
C LEU A 362 -7.10 -7.43 -2.09
N PHE A 363 -6.03 -6.94 -2.74
CA PHE A 363 -5.01 -6.15 -2.05
C PHE A 363 -5.54 -4.81 -1.55
N ASN A 364 -6.56 -4.23 -2.20
CA ASN A 364 -7.26 -3.04 -1.70
C ASN A 364 -7.95 -3.32 -0.36
N VAL A 365 -8.74 -4.39 -0.27
CA VAL A 365 -9.51 -4.73 0.94
C VAL A 365 -8.64 -5.38 2.03
N MET A 366 -7.54 -6.06 1.69
CA MET A 366 -6.54 -6.49 2.67
C MET A 366 -5.89 -5.29 3.39
N ARG A 367 -5.69 -4.17 2.70
CA ARG A 367 -5.02 -2.98 3.26
C ARG A 367 -5.99 -2.00 3.91
N GLY A 368 -7.17 -1.81 3.32
CA GLY A 368 -8.20 -0.86 3.79
C GLY A 368 -9.34 -1.47 4.60
N GLY A 369 -9.51 -2.79 4.56
CA GLY A 369 -10.63 -3.53 5.13
C GLY A 369 -11.81 -3.73 4.17
N ILE A 370 -12.73 -4.60 4.58
CA ILE A 370 -14.03 -4.85 3.94
C ILE A 370 -15.14 -4.75 4.99
N PHE A 371 -16.33 -4.28 4.61
CA PHE A 371 -17.48 -4.23 5.52
C PHE A 371 -18.03 -5.64 5.76
N ASN A 372 -18.30 -5.98 7.02
CA ASN A 372 -18.54 -7.37 7.42
C ASN A 372 -19.84 -8.02 6.91
N ASP A 373 -20.92 -7.26 6.76
CA ASP A 373 -22.27 -7.79 6.42
C ASP A 373 -23.07 -6.73 5.66
N GLY A 374 -22.59 -6.34 4.46
CA GLY A 374 -23.21 -5.27 3.67
C GLY A 374 -23.30 -3.96 4.47
N TYR A 375 -24.53 -3.48 4.69
CA TYR A 375 -24.84 -2.32 5.54
C TYR A 375 -25.43 -2.69 6.91
N GLN A 376 -25.44 -3.98 7.27
CA GLN A 376 -25.95 -4.44 8.55
C GLN A 376 -24.97 -4.10 9.69
N ILE A 377 -25.54 -3.67 10.80
CA ILE A 377 -24.83 -3.30 12.01
C ILE A 377 -25.17 -4.31 13.11
N ASP A 378 -24.13 -4.94 13.68
CA ASP A 378 -24.27 -5.69 14.93
C ASP A 378 -24.30 -4.70 16.10
N VAL A 379 -25.45 -4.62 16.77
CA VAL A 379 -25.64 -3.69 17.89
C VAL A 379 -24.80 -4.03 19.10
N VAL A 380 -24.39 -5.28 19.29
CA VAL A 380 -23.47 -5.65 20.37
C VAL A 380 -22.11 -5.00 20.14
N ASP A 381 -21.58 -5.13 18.92
CA ASP A 381 -20.30 -4.52 18.55
C ASP A 381 -20.39 -2.97 18.51
N PHE A 382 -21.50 -2.42 18.00
CA PHE A 382 -21.73 -0.97 18.03
C PHE A 382 -21.74 -0.42 19.46
N LYS A 383 -22.38 -1.10 20.42
CA LYS A 383 -22.32 -0.70 21.85
C LYS A 383 -20.91 -0.70 22.40
N LEU A 384 -20.11 -1.71 22.06
CA LEU A 384 -18.69 -1.77 22.45
C LEU A 384 -17.91 -0.60 21.86
N PHE A 385 -18.19 -0.23 20.61
CA PHE A 385 -17.61 0.94 19.97
C PHE A 385 -17.99 2.24 20.69
N VAL A 386 -19.28 2.50 20.93
CA VAL A 386 -19.74 3.70 21.64
C VAL A 386 -19.08 3.80 23.03
N ASN A 387 -18.99 2.69 23.76
CA ASN A 387 -18.30 2.64 25.06
C ASN A 387 -16.80 2.99 24.96
N LYS A 388 -16.10 2.50 23.93
CA LYS A 388 -14.68 2.81 23.70
C LYS A 388 -14.46 4.26 23.29
N VAL A 389 -15.36 4.82 22.48
CA VAL A 389 -15.28 6.20 22.02
C VAL A 389 -15.62 7.17 23.15
N ASN A 390 -16.75 6.98 23.83
CA ASN A 390 -17.20 7.88 24.89
C ASN A 390 -18.03 7.16 25.96
N LYS A 391 -17.38 6.82 27.08
CA LYS A 391 -17.99 6.10 28.21
C LYS A 391 -19.14 6.88 28.87
N LYS A 392 -19.04 8.22 28.92
CA LYS A 392 -20.08 9.06 29.53
C LYS A 392 -21.32 9.11 28.63
N LEU A 393 -21.12 9.20 27.32
CA LEU A 393 -22.22 9.17 26.36
C LEU A 393 -22.90 7.80 26.32
N GLU A 394 -22.13 6.70 26.35
CA GLU A 394 -22.69 5.35 26.44
C GLU A 394 -23.62 5.22 27.65
N ALA A 395 -23.18 5.68 28.83
CA ALA A 395 -23.99 5.64 30.04
C ALA A 395 -25.27 6.49 29.91
N ALA A 396 -25.15 7.70 29.35
CA ALA A 396 -26.26 8.63 29.14
C ALA A 396 -27.33 8.09 28.17
N PHE A 397 -26.89 7.38 27.12
CA PHE A 397 -27.76 6.79 26.10
C PHE A 397 -27.98 5.29 26.27
N SER A 398 -27.67 4.73 27.45
CA SER A 398 -27.77 3.28 27.70
C SER A 398 -29.18 2.72 27.49
N SER A 399 -30.24 3.50 27.76
CA SER A 399 -31.63 3.11 27.45
C SER A 399 -31.88 3.08 25.95
N TRP A 400 -31.47 4.10 25.21
CA TRP A 400 -31.60 4.17 23.75
C TRP A 400 -30.84 3.02 23.07
N LEU A 401 -29.61 2.76 23.52
CA LEU A 401 -28.79 1.63 23.03
C LEU A 401 -29.48 0.27 23.29
N LYS A 402 -30.18 0.10 24.43
CA LYS A 402 -30.93 -1.13 24.74
C LYS A 402 -32.18 -1.30 23.88
N GLU A 403 -32.78 -0.22 23.40
CA GLU A 403 -33.98 -0.24 22.55
C GLU A 403 -33.65 -0.50 21.07
N LEU A 404 -32.39 -0.41 20.66
CA LEU A 404 -31.97 -0.80 19.32
C LEU A 404 -32.21 -2.31 19.09
N PRO A 405 -32.74 -2.70 17.91
CA PRO A 405 -32.88 -4.11 17.55
C PRO A 405 -31.50 -4.79 17.46
N ALA A 406 -31.44 -6.12 17.53
CA ALA A 406 -30.15 -6.84 17.50
C ALA A 406 -29.32 -6.57 16.24
N LYS A 407 -30.00 -6.42 15.09
CA LYS A 407 -29.45 -5.94 13.83
C LYS A 407 -30.32 -4.82 13.27
N LEU A 408 -29.70 -3.87 12.60
CA LEU A 408 -30.32 -2.81 11.79
C LEU A 408 -29.33 -2.37 10.71
N THR A 409 -29.83 -1.69 9.69
CA THR A 409 -28.98 -1.08 8.67
C THR A 409 -28.29 0.19 9.19
N TYR A 410 -27.17 0.55 8.56
CA TYR A 410 -26.45 1.80 8.84
C TYR A 410 -27.36 3.03 8.73
N ASP A 411 -28.17 3.13 7.66
CA ASP A 411 -29.13 4.22 7.48
C ASP A 411 -30.14 4.30 8.63
N GLU A 412 -30.71 3.16 9.05
CA GLU A 412 -31.64 3.11 10.17
C GLU A 412 -30.99 3.55 11.48
N LEU A 413 -29.71 3.19 11.70
CA LEU A 413 -28.94 3.65 12.87
C LEU A 413 -28.80 5.17 12.85
N ILE A 414 -28.39 5.73 11.71
CA ILE A 414 -28.20 7.17 11.53
C ILE A 414 -29.52 7.92 11.72
N ASP A 415 -30.62 7.43 11.12
CA ASP A 415 -31.93 8.05 11.24
C ASP A 415 -32.48 8.00 12.66
N LYS A 416 -32.30 6.88 13.37
CA LYS A 416 -32.63 6.80 14.80
C LYS A 416 -31.78 7.76 15.64
N ALA A 417 -30.48 7.90 15.35
CA ALA A 417 -29.62 8.84 16.06
C ALA A 417 -30.06 10.28 15.83
N LYS A 418 -30.47 10.66 14.61
CA LYS A 418 -31.02 12.00 14.32
C LYS A 418 -32.24 12.35 15.18
N THR A 419 -33.08 11.37 15.57
CA THR A 419 -34.26 11.64 16.41
C THR A 419 -33.93 12.04 17.85
N THR A 420 -32.71 11.76 18.33
CA THR A 420 -32.28 12.17 19.68
C THR A 420 -31.88 13.64 19.75
N ALA A 421 -31.59 14.25 18.59
CA ALA A 421 -30.98 15.57 18.44
C ALA A 421 -29.62 15.74 19.16
N ASP A 422 -29.00 14.66 19.63
CA ASP A 422 -27.68 14.70 20.25
C ASP A 422 -26.58 14.58 19.19
N THR A 423 -25.85 15.67 19.01
CA THR A 423 -24.80 15.80 17.98
C THR A 423 -23.63 14.86 18.20
N ASP A 424 -23.31 14.49 19.45
CA ASP A 424 -22.21 13.58 19.75
C ASP A 424 -22.59 12.14 19.42
N LEU A 425 -23.82 11.74 19.74
CA LEU A 425 -24.34 10.44 19.31
C LEU A 425 -24.45 10.35 17.79
N ILE A 426 -24.95 11.40 17.12
CA ILE A 426 -25.03 11.44 15.65
C ILE A 426 -23.63 11.27 15.03
N ARG A 427 -22.64 12.02 15.52
CA ARG A 427 -21.24 11.92 15.07
C ARG A 427 -20.71 10.49 15.21
N ILE A 428 -20.87 9.89 16.39
CA ILE A 428 -20.38 8.53 16.67
C ILE A 428 -21.07 7.50 15.77
N CYS A 429 -22.36 7.67 15.47
CA CYS A 429 -23.04 6.81 14.51
C CYS A 429 -22.46 6.95 13.10
N TYR A 430 -22.15 8.19 12.65
CA TYR A 430 -21.49 8.40 11.36
C TYR A 430 -20.11 7.74 11.30
N GLU A 431 -19.28 7.88 12.34
CA GLU A 431 -17.92 7.33 12.38
C GLU A 431 -17.84 5.80 12.53
N TYR A 432 -18.95 5.13 12.81
CA TYR A 432 -18.96 3.67 12.96
C TYR A 432 -18.87 2.98 11.59
N LEU A 433 -17.68 2.45 11.30
CA LEU A 433 -17.38 1.67 10.10
C LEU A 433 -17.07 0.21 10.52
N PRO A 434 -17.98 -0.75 10.30
CA PRO A 434 -17.83 -2.15 10.73
C PRO A 434 -16.91 -2.95 9.78
N LEU A 435 -15.67 -2.48 9.64
CA LEU A 435 -14.65 -3.09 8.78
C LEU A 435 -13.96 -4.27 9.48
N THR A 436 -13.62 -5.29 8.69
CA THR A 436 -12.76 -6.41 9.06
C THR A 436 -11.71 -6.66 7.97
N PHE A 437 -10.91 -7.72 8.08
CA PHE A 437 -9.90 -8.18 7.12
C PHE A 437 -8.69 -7.25 6.89
N SER A 438 -8.75 -5.98 7.30
CA SER A 438 -7.65 -5.04 7.14
C SER A 438 -6.40 -5.44 7.94
N ARG A 439 -5.23 -5.19 7.36
CA ARG A 439 -3.93 -5.34 8.03
C ARG A 439 -2.93 -4.32 7.51
N ARG A 440 -1.92 -4.00 8.32
CA ARG A 440 -0.75 -3.25 7.85
C ARG A 440 0.05 -4.08 6.84
N HIS A 441 0.56 -3.39 5.82
CA HIS A 441 1.28 -3.98 4.69
C HIS A 441 2.78 -4.22 4.96
N GLY A 442 3.08 -4.79 6.14
CA GLY A 442 4.41 -5.27 6.47
C GLY A 442 4.68 -6.65 5.88
N ASP A 443 5.89 -6.84 5.36
CA ASP A 443 6.39 -8.09 4.78
C ASP A 443 7.94 -8.06 4.68
N PRO A 444 8.62 -9.17 4.33
CA PRO A 444 10.09 -9.23 4.22
C PRO A 444 10.74 -8.19 3.30
N SER A 445 10.03 -7.72 2.27
CA SER A 445 10.49 -6.66 1.35
C SER A 445 10.11 -5.24 1.82
N ARG A 446 9.34 -5.15 2.92
CA ARG A 446 8.95 -3.92 3.64
C ARG A 446 9.21 -4.08 5.15
N PRO A 447 10.43 -4.44 5.58
CA PRO A 447 10.70 -4.90 6.95
C PRO A 447 10.53 -3.83 8.03
N TRP A 448 10.51 -2.54 7.66
CA TRP A 448 10.22 -1.42 8.56
C TRP A 448 8.74 -1.33 8.97
N ASN A 449 7.84 -1.98 8.24
CA ASN A 449 6.42 -2.04 8.59
C ASN A 449 6.14 -3.30 9.41
N LYS A 450 5.75 -3.14 10.69
CA LYS A 450 5.19 -4.26 11.46
C LYS A 450 3.77 -4.54 10.98
N PHE A 451 3.44 -5.82 10.78
CA PHE A 451 2.08 -6.27 10.48
C PHE A 451 1.53 -7.15 11.60
N SER A 452 0.21 -7.21 11.66
CA SER A 452 -0.56 -8.18 12.44
C SER A 452 -1.87 -8.42 11.69
N ILE A 453 -2.29 -9.68 11.57
CA ILE A 453 -3.51 -10.13 10.90
C ILE A 453 -4.44 -10.62 11.99
N GLU A 454 -5.44 -9.80 12.32
CA GLU A 454 -6.40 -10.13 13.37
C GLU A 454 -7.82 -10.06 12.81
N THR A 455 -8.25 -11.15 12.20
CA THR A 455 -9.57 -11.25 11.55
C THR A 455 -10.65 -11.83 12.46
N LYS A 456 -10.28 -12.43 13.59
CA LYS A 456 -11.21 -13.10 14.52
C LYS A 456 -10.95 -12.75 15.98
N ASN A 457 -12.01 -12.77 16.78
CA ASN A 457 -11.96 -12.73 18.24
C ASN A 457 -11.58 -14.12 18.78
N GLU A 458 -11.31 -14.21 20.08
CA GLU A 458 -10.96 -15.48 20.75
C GLU A 458 -12.05 -16.56 20.65
N ASP A 459 -13.32 -16.15 20.49
CA ASP A 459 -14.46 -17.06 20.31
C ASP A 459 -14.67 -17.49 18.83
N GLY A 460 -13.82 -17.05 17.91
CA GLY A 460 -13.88 -17.34 16.48
C GLY A 460 -14.81 -16.43 15.67
N SER A 461 -15.53 -15.50 16.30
CA SER A 461 -16.34 -14.50 15.60
C SER A 461 -15.47 -13.49 14.84
N PRO A 462 -15.96 -12.86 13.75
CA PRO A 462 -15.20 -11.82 13.05
C PRO A 462 -14.79 -10.67 13.97
N LYS A 463 -13.52 -10.30 13.92
CA LYS A 463 -13.00 -9.11 14.61
C LYS A 463 -13.24 -7.90 13.73
N LEU A 464 -14.15 -7.03 14.16
CA LEU A 464 -14.37 -5.74 13.52
C LEU A 464 -13.27 -4.79 14.01
N SER A 465 -12.28 -4.51 13.17
CA SER A 465 -11.16 -3.64 13.53
C SER A 465 -10.45 -3.18 12.28
N TYR A 466 -9.95 -1.96 12.32
CA TYR A 466 -9.08 -1.41 11.29
C TYR A 466 -8.02 -0.51 11.89
N GLU A 467 -6.85 -0.54 11.29
CA GLU A 467 -5.81 0.45 11.48
C GLU A 467 -5.06 0.69 10.16
N GLY A 468 -4.66 1.94 9.92
CA GLY A 468 -3.90 2.26 8.73
C GLY A 468 -3.28 3.64 8.82
N ASN A 469 -2.14 3.79 8.18
CA ASN A 469 -1.57 5.12 7.94
C ASN A 469 -2.58 5.94 7.13
N TRP A 470 -2.66 7.23 7.43
CA TRP A 470 -3.69 8.15 6.93
C TRP A 470 -3.91 8.03 5.43
N ARG A 471 -2.84 8.24 4.66
CA ARG A 471 -2.89 8.20 3.19
C ARG A 471 -3.36 6.84 2.68
N ASP A 472 -2.77 5.77 3.20
CA ASP A 472 -3.02 4.42 2.70
C ASP A 472 -4.48 4.04 2.84
N ILE A 473 -5.06 4.22 4.02
CA ILE A 473 -6.42 3.76 4.32
C ILE A 473 -7.48 4.59 3.58
N PHE A 474 -7.34 5.92 3.54
CA PHE A 474 -8.30 6.77 2.83
C PHE A 474 -8.23 6.59 1.30
N GLN A 475 -7.06 6.28 0.75
CA GLN A 475 -6.95 5.88 -0.65
C GLN A 475 -7.64 4.55 -0.94
N ASN A 476 -7.54 3.55 -0.04
CA ASN A 476 -8.26 2.29 -0.24
C ASN A 476 -9.77 2.45 -0.08
N TRP A 477 -10.20 3.35 0.82
CA TRP A 477 -11.60 3.69 1.03
C TRP A 477 -12.24 4.45 -0.13
N GLU A 478 -11.47 5.21 -0.93
CA GLU A 478 -11.97 5.79 -2.19
C GLU A 478 -12.46 4.69 -3.15
N ALA A 479 -11.67 3.62 -3.35
CA ALA A 479 -12.10 2.50 -4.19
C ALA A 479 -13.23 1.69 -3.53
N LEU A 480 -13.17 1.48 -2.21
CA LEU A 480 -14.22 0.77 -1.47
C LEU A 480 -15.57 1.50 -1.51
N GLY A 481 -15.55 2.84 -1.52
CA GLY A 481 -16.74 3.69 -1.59
C GLY A 481 -17.54 3.52 -2.89
N LEU A 482 -16.91 3.05 -3.98
CA LEU A 482 -17.63 2.70 -5.21
C LEU A 482 -18.57 1.51 -5.01
N SER A 483 -18.12 0.53 -4.21
CA SER A 483 -18.87 -0.69 -3.90
C SER A 483 -19.84 -0.49 -2.75
N PHE A 484 -19.52 0.39 -1.79
CA PHE A 484 -20.35 0.68 -0.62
C PHE A 484 -20.68 2.18 -0.46
N PRO A 485 -21.50 2.77 -1.35
CA PRO A 485 -21.75 4.21 -1.35
C PRO A 485 -22.33 4.76 -0.04
N GLU A 486 -23.27 4.06 0.62
CA GLU A 486 -23.93 4.58 1.85
C GLU A 486 -22.96 4.79 3.04
N PHE A 487 -21.72 4.28 2.99
CA PHE A 487 -20.70 4.54 4.02
C PHE A 487 -19.81 5.76 3.73
N VAL A 488 -19.94 6.41 2.57
CA VAL A 488 -19.06 7.52 2.15
C VAL A 488 -19.09 8.68 3.14
N GLU A 489 -20.26 9.08 3.66
CA GLU A 489 -20.37 10.13 4.68
C GLU A 489 -19.71 9.71 6.00
N GLY A 490 -19.71 8.42 6.33
CA GLY A 490 -18.98 7.90 7.49
C GLY A 490 -17.46 8.00 7.30
N MET A 491 -16.96 7.70 6.10
CA MET A 491 -15.54 7.89 5.75
C MET A 491 -15.14 9.37 5.79
N ILE A 492 -16.00 10.28 5.29
CA ILE A 492 -15.80 11.74 5.36
C ILE A 492 -15.80 12.21 6.82
N ALA A 493 -16.77 11.75 7.63
CA ALA A 493 -16.83 12.09 9.06
C ALA A 493 -15.56 11.64 9.78
N LYS A 494 -15.10 10.40 9.53
CA LYS A 494 -13.86 9.89 10.12
C LYS A 494 -12.64 10.73 9.72
N PHE A 495 -12.53 11.11 8.45
CA PHE A 495 -11.46 11.99 7.95
C PHE A 495 -11.49 13.36 8.64
N LEU A 496 -12.65 14.02 8.63
CA LEU A 496 -12.76 15.39 9.12
C LEU A 496 -12.62 15.47 10.63
N ASN A 497 -13.23 14.56 11.40
CA ASN A 497 -13.16 14.56 12.86
C ASN A 497 -11.77 14.20 13.37
N ALA A 498 -11.02 13.39 12.63
CA ALA A 498 -9.62 13.13 12.89
C ALA A 498 -8.68 14.27 12.45
N SER A 499 -9.18 15.29 11.74
CA SER A 499 -8.39 16.46 11.34
C SER A 499 -8.33 17.51 12.46
N THR A 500 -7.14 18.06 12.63
CA THR A 500 -6.73 18.99 13.71
C THR A 500 -7.24 20.42 13.49
N PRO A 501 -7.30 21.27 14.54
CA PRO A 501 -7.78 22.64 14.41
C PRO A 501 -6.82 23.55 13.61
N ASP A 502 -5.57 23.14 13.40
CA ASP A 502 -4.57 23.82 12.57
C ASP A 502 -4.49 23.27 11.14
N GLY A 503 -5.46 22.43 10.73
CA GLY A 503 -5.66 22.03 9.32
C GLY A 503 -4.78 20.87 8.83
N TYR A 504 -4.31 20.03 9.75
CA TYR A 504 -3.54 18.80 9.50
C TYR A 504 -4.21 17.58 10.13
N ASN A 505 -3.47 16.49 10.32
CA ASN A 505 -3.98 15.24 10.87
C ASN A 505 -2.89 14.38 11.53
N PRO A 506 -3.26 13.47 12.43
CA PRO A 506 -2.37 12.40 12.90
C PRO A 506 -1.96 11.47 11.76
N TYR A 507 -0.87 10.72 11.95
CA TYR A 507 -0.35 9.83 10.90
C TYR A 507 -1.17 8.55 10.72
N ARG A 508 -1.93 8.11 11.75
CA ARG A 508 -2.67 6.85 11.74
C ARG A 508 -4.11 7.03 12.21
N ILE A 509 -5.01 6.34 11.51
CA ILE A 509 -6.41 6.14 11.89
C ILE A 509 -6.59 4.73 12.44
N THR A 510 -7.40 4.60 13.47
CA THR A 510 -7.83 3.31 14.02
C THR A 510 -9.34 3.29 14.20
N ARG A 511 -9.91 2.09 14.39
CA ARG A 511 -11.32 1.92 14.78
C ARG A 511 -11.69 2.86 15.92
N GLU A 512 -10.88 2.92 16.97
CA GLU A 512 -11.17 3.70 18.18
C GLU A 512 -10.95 5.21 18.00
N GLY A 513 -10.24 5.65 16.96
CA GLY A 513 -9.99 7.07 16.73
C GLY A 513 -8.71 7.32 15.95
N ILE A 514 -7.70 7.84 16.66
CA ILE A 514 -6.46 8.35 16.09
C ILE A 514 -5.24 7.98 16.94
N ASP A 515 -4.10 7.83 16.27
CA ASP A 515 -2.78 7.72 16.91
C ASP A 515 -1.78 8.68 16.25
N TRP A 516 -0.93 9.31 17.05
CA TRP A 516 0.13 10.23 16.60
C TRP A 516 1.52 9.70 16.97
N GLU A 517 2.53 10.11 16.22
CA GLU A 517 3.93 9.77 16.51
C GLU A 517 4.41 10.51 17.77
N CYS A 518 5.26 9.87 18.55
CA CYS A 518 5.92 10.47 19.71
C CYS A 518 7.44 10.38 19.49
N PRO A 519 8.22 11.40 19.85
CA PRO A 519 9.68 11.32 19.78
C PRO A 519 10.22 10.18 20.67
N ASP A 520 11.21 9.43 20.18
CA ASP A 520 11.95 8.43 20.96
C ASP A 520 13.45 8.81 20.99
N PRO A 521 14.03 9.12 22.17
CA PRO A 521 15.45 9.46 22.28
C PRO A 521 16.41 8.37 21.81
N ASN A 522 15.97 7.11 21.76
CA ASN A 522 16.79 5.97 21.34
C ASN A 522 16.62 5.64 19.85
N ASP A 523 15.65 6.26 19.16
CA ASP A 523 15.41 6.09 17.74
C ASP A 523 15.56 7.43 17.00
N PRO A 524 16.70 7.67 16.32
CA PRO A 524 16.90 8.90 15.56
C PRO A 524 15.93 9.07 14.38
N TRP A 525 15.15 8.05 14.03
CA TRP A 525 14.10 8.10 13.01
C TRP A 525 12.72 8.44 13.58
N ALA A 526 12.55 8.40 14.91
CA ALA A 526 11.30 8.76 15.60
C ALA A 526 11.19 10.29 15.75
N TYR A 527 10.95 10.97 14.63
CA TYR A 527 10.63 12.40 14.62
C TYR A 527 9.11 12.61 14.59
N ILE A 528 8.61 13.86 14.60
CA ILE A 528 7.17 14.17 14.45
C ILE A 528 6.93 15.17 13.32
N GLY A 529 5.70 15.28 12.83
CA GLY A 529 5.28 16.34 11.92
C GLY A 529 3.98 16.03 11.20
N TYR A 530 3.65 16.85 10.19
CA TYR A 530 2.45 16.70 9.37
C TYR A 530 2.81 16.65 7.89
N TRP A 531 2.36 15.63 7.17
CA TRP A 531 2.59 15.52 5.73
C TRP A 531 1.72 16.51 4.96
N GLY A 532 2.30 17.17 3.97
CA GLY A 532 1.64 18.25 3.22
C GLY A 532 0.45 17.78 2.36
N ASP A 533 0.52 16.57 1.84
CA ASP A 533 -0.48 16.01 0.91
C ASP A 533 -1.71 15.43 1.61
N HIS A 534 -1.62 15.07 2.89
CA HIS A 534 -2.62 14.26 3.61
C HIS A 534 -4.05 14.81 3.62
N GLN A 535 -4.26 16.09 3.33
CA GLN A 535 -5.55 16.73 3.49
C GLN A 535 -6.33 16.84 2.17
N ILE A 536 -5.85 17.66 1.24
CA ILE A 536 -6.68 18.21 0.15
C ILE A 536 -7.20 17.12 -0.79
N ILE A 537 -6.31 16.39 -1.46
CA ILE A 537 -6.73 15.49 -2.55
C ILE A 537 -7.51 14.28 -2.02
N TYR A 538 -7.12 13.72 -0.87
CA TYR A 538 -7.79 12.55 -0.32
C TYR A 538 -9.19 12.87 0.19
N LEU A 539 -9.37 14.04 0.84
CA LEU A 539 -10.70 14.54 1.18
C LEU A 539 -11.51 14.85 -0.08
N GLN A 540 -10.91 15.50 -1.08
CA GLN A 540 -11.58 15.87 -2.32
C GLN A 540 -12.20 14.65 -3.01
N LYS A 541 -11.48 13.52 -3.09
CA LYS A 541 -12.03 12.30 -3.71
C LYS A 541 -13.24 11.74 -2.96
N LEU A 542 -13.25 11.78 -1.62
CA LEU A 542 -14.42 11.35 -0.84
C LEU A 542 -15.60 12.33 -1.01
N LEU A 543 -15.35 13.63 -1.05
CA LEU A 543 -16.37 14.65 -1.30
C LEU A 543 -17.00 14.48 -2.69
N GLU A 544 -16.19 14.21 -3.72
CA GLU A 544 -16.68 13.91 -5.07
C GLU A 544 -17.54 12.64 -5.11
N LEU A 545 -17.19 11.61 -4.34
CA LEU A 545 -18.05 10.42 -4.21
C LEU A 545 -19.39 10.78 -3.55
N SER A 546 -19.41 11.54 -2.46
CA SER A 546 -20.65 11.97 -1.82
C SER A 546 -21.53 12.80 -2.77
N ASP A 547 -20.93 13.73 -3.52
CA ASP A 547 -21.67 14.57 -4.48
C ASP A 547 -22.26 13.75 -5.65
N LYS A 548 -21.51 12.74 -6.13
CA LYS A 548 -21.97 11.82 -7.18
C LYS A 548 -23.10 10.92 -6.71
N TYR A 549 -22.93 10.22 -5.58
CA TYR A 549 -23.86 9.18 -5.12
C TYR A 549 -25.03 9.75 -4.31
N HIS A 550 -24.80 10.81 -3.53
CA HIS A 550 -25.77 11.42 -2.61
C HIS A 550 -25.94 12.93 -2.88
N PRO A 551 -26.43 13.34 -4.06
CA PRO A 551 -26.56 14.75 -4.41
C PRO A 551 -27.39 15.52 -3.36
N GLY A 552 -26.83 16.64 -2.89
CA GLY A 552 -27.43 17.50 -1.84
C GLY A 552 -27.07 17.13 -0.39
N GLN A 553 -26.42 15.99 -0.15
CA GLN A 553 -26.01 15.57 1.19
C GLN A 553 -24.94 16.50 1.78
N LEU A 554 -23.95 16.90 0.97
CA LEU A 554 -22.94 17.88 1.39
C LEU A 554 -23.59 19.21 1.82
N GLY A 555 -24.54 19.73 1.03
CA GLY A 555 -25.30 20.94 1.37
C GLY A 555 -26.02 20.85 2.72
N THR A 556 -26.51 19.67 3.08
CA THR A 556 -27.11 19.41 4.40
C THR A 556 -26.08 19.46 5.53
N LEU A 557 -24.85 19.01 5.30
CA LEU A 557 -23.78 18.95 6.30
C LEU A 557 -23.08 20.31 6.52
N LEU A 558 -23.19 21.24 5.57
CA LEU A 558 -22.58 22.59 5.65
C LEU A 558 -23.05 23.41 6.86
N THR A 559 -24.24 23.12 7.41
CA THR A 559 -24.82 23.87 8.54
C THR A 559 -24.94 23.07 9.83
N LYS A 560 -24.59 21.77 9.83
CA LYS A 560 -24.76 20.89 10.99
C LYS A 560 -23.51 20.80 11.84
N ASP A 561 -23.58 21.27 13.09
CA ASP A 561 -22.47 21.22 14.05
C ASP A 561 -22.28 19.81 14.66
N ILE A 562 -21.86 18.86 13.82
CA ILE A 562 -21.62 17.45 14.18
C ILE A 562 -20.15 17.04 14.04
N PHE A 563 -19.27 17.93 13.56
CA PHE A 563 -17.85 17.64 13.40
C PHE A 563 -17.03 18.18 14.57
N VAL A 564 -15.91 17.52 14.87
CA VAL A 564 -14.99 17.89 15.97
C VAL A 564 -13.56 18.06 15.43
N TYR A 565 -12.63 18.49 16.29
CA TYR A 565 -11.20 18.58 15.94
C TYR A 565 -10.36 17.59 16.75
N ALA A 566 -9.43 16.92 16.09
CA ALA A 566 -8.41 16.12 16.76
C ALA A 566 -7.44 17.02 17.57
N ASN A 567 -7.15 16.63 18.80
CA ASN A 567 -6.23 17.33 19.70
C ASN A 567 -4.86 16.66 19.70
N VAL A 568 -4.14 16.78 18.58
CA VAL A 568 -2.79 16.23 18.46
C VAL A 568 -1.80 17.12 19.23
N PRO A 569 -0.89 16.57 20.06
CA PRO A 569 0.01 17.35 20.92
C PRO A 569 1.22 17.92 20.18
N TYR A 570 0.99 18.49 19.00
CA TYR A 570 2.00 19.16 18.19
C TYR A 570 1.74 20.67 18.23
N ARG A 571 2.83 21.46 18.26
CA ARG A 571 2.79 22.92 18.30
C ARG A 571 3.63 23.49 17.17
N ILE A 572 2.98 24.03 16.16
CA ILE A 572 3.65 24.73 15.06
C ILE A 572 4.17 26.07 15.59
N LYS A 573 5.48 26.30 15.46
CA LYS A 573 6.20 27.49 15.98
C LYS A 573 5.73 28.80 15.35
N SER A 574 6.25 29.93 15.84
CA SER A 574 6.00 31.24 15.24
C SER A 574 6.45 31.30 13.78
N TYR A 575 5.79 32.10 12.94
CA TYR A 575 6.19 32.31 11.56
C TYR A 575 7.64 32.81 11.47
N LYS A 576 8.04 33.69 12.39
CA LYS A 576 9.41 34.18 12.48
C LYS A 576 10.43 33.05 12.67
N ASP A 577 10.14 32.10 13.56
CA ASP A 577 11.05 30.96 13.80
C ASP A 577 11.07 30.00 12.61
N ILE A 578 9.92 29.79 11.95
CA ILE A 578 9.82 28.98 10.73
C ILE A 578 10.64 29.61 9.60
N VAL A 579 10.57 30.93 9.38
CA VAL A 579 11.40 31.63 8.38
C VAL A 579 12.89 31.54 8.75
N ALA A 580 13.22 31.61 10.04
CA ALA A 580 14.61 31.50 10.49
C ALA A 580 15.20 30.10 10.30
N ASN A 581 14.40 29.04 10.53
CA ASN A 581 14.78 27.65 10.30
C ASN A 581 13.55 26.79 9.92
N PRO A 582 13.26 26.61 8.63
CA PRO A 582 12.04 25.92 8.21
C PRO A 582 12.11 24.40 8.33
N GLN A 583 13.23 23.85 8.81
CA GLN A 583 13.39 22.42 9.11
C GLN A 583 13.04 22.09 10.58
N ASP A 584 12.93 23.08 11.46
CA ASP A 584 12.64 22.92 12.89
C ASP A 584 11.45 23.80 13.28
N THR A 585 10.24 23.30 13.03
CA THR A 585 9.00 24.09 12.97
C THR A 585 7.88 23.59 13.86
N ILE A 586 7.98 22.37 14.41
CA ILE A 586 6.95 21.74 15.22
C ILE A 586 7.57 21.14 16.49
N GLN A 587 7.01 21.55 17.63
CA GLN A 587 7.39 21.03 18.95
C GLN A 587 6.36 20.00 19.45
N PHE A 588 6.84 19.00 20.19
CA PHE A 588 5.97 18.04 20.88
C PHE A 588 5.58 18.57 22.26
N ASP A 589 4.28 18.69 22.50
CA ASP A 589 3.70 19.11 23.78
C ASP A 589 3.53 17.88 24.70
N ALA A 590 4.58 17.57 25.47
CA ALA A 590 4.60 16.40 26.34
C ALA A 590 3.55 16.46 27.46
N GLU A 591 3.24 17.66 27.95
CA GLU A 591 2.25 17.88 29.01
C GLU A 591 0.83 17.62 28.48
N LEU A 592 0.50 18.15 27.30
CA LEU A 592 -0.78 17.83 26.66
C LEU A 592 -0.89 16.33 26.37
N ASN A 593 0.15 15.70 25.84
CA ASN A 593 0.16 14.26 25.57
C ASN A 593 -0.12 13.43 26.83
N ALA A 594 0.53 13.76 27.94
CA ALA A 594 0.28 13.10 29.23
C ALA A 594 -1.18 13.31 29.70
N SER A 595 -1.68 14.54 29.61
CA SER A 595 -3.07 14.87 29.97
C SER A 595 -4.10 14.12 29.13
N ILE A 596 -3.88 14.02 27.81
CA ILE A 596 -4.78 13.26 26.93
C ILE A 596 -4.75 11.77 27.30
N LYS A 597 -3.57 11.18 27.49
CA LYS A 597 -3.43 9.77 27.88
C LYS A 597 -4.16 9.45 29.19
N GLU A 598 -4.08 10.33 30.18
CA GLU A 598 -4.82 10.20 31.44
C GLU A 598 -6.34 10.25 31.21
N LYS A 599 -6.82 11.25 30.45
CA LYS A 599 -8.25 11.43 30.15
C LYS A 599 -8.86 10.31 29.31
N VAL A 600 -8.08 9.67 28.42
CA VAL A 600 -8.55 8.53 27.62
C VAL A 600 -9.00 7.37 28.52
N ALA A 601 -8.32 7.14 29.65
CA ALA A 601 -8.72 6.11 30.60
C ALA A 601 -10.11 6.38 31.22
N GLU A 602 -10.45 7.64 31.48
CA GLU A 602 -11.73 8.06 32.08
C GLU A 602 -12.86 8.21 31.04
N LEU A 603 -12.63 8.95 29.95
CA LEU A 603 -13.67 9.35 29.00
C LEU A 603 -13.80 8.37 27.83
N GLY A 604 -12.72 7.68 27.44
CA GLY A 604 -12.62 6.98 26.17
C GLY A 604 -11.89 7.80 25.10
N ALA A 605 -11.96 7.37 23.84
CA ALA A 605 -11.19 7.95 22.75
C ALA A 605 -11.51 9.42 22.43
N ASP A 606 -12.71 9.90 22.75
CA ASP A 606 -13.11 11.30 22.61
C ASP A 606 -12.22 12.26 23.44
N ALA A 607 -11.47 11.77 24.44
CA ALA A 607 -10.46 12.58 25.13
C ALA A 607 -9.32 13.06 24.21
N ARG A 608 -9.15 12.43 23.03
CA ARG A 608 -8.24 12.86 21.97
C ARG A 608 -8.81 13.96 21.09
N MET A 609 -10.05 14.38 21.32
CA MET A 609 -10.69 15.48 20.59
C MET A 609 -10.59 16.79 21.39
N LEU A 610 -10.61 17.92 20.69
CA LEU A 610 -10.44 19.24 21.29
C LEU A 610 -11.71 19.65 22.05
N ALA A 611 -11.54 19.94 23.34
CA ALA A 611 -12.59 20.52 24.16
C ALA A 611 -12.52 22.06 24.11
N ASN A 612 -13.67 22.71 24.26
CA ASN A 612 -13.78 24.14 24.47
C ASN A 612 -13.29 24.55 25.87
N SER A 613 -13.28 25.85 26.16
CA SER A 613 -12.83 26.38 27.45
C SER A 613 -13.68 25.94 28.67
N LYS A 614 -14.84 25.31 28.45
CA LYS A 614 -15.73 24.77 29.51
C LYS A 614 -15.56 23.26 29.70
N GLY A 615 -14.79 22.59 28.85
CA GLY A 615 -14.52 21.16 28.92
C GLY A 615 -15.43 20.28 28.05
N ASP A 616 -16.37 20.87 27.30
CA ASP A 616 -17.21 20.13 26.33
C ASP A 616 -16.49 20.01 24.98
N LEU A 617 -16.77 18.95 24.21
CA LEU A 617 -16.23 18.82 22.84
C LEU A 617 -16.63 20.01 21.98
N TYR A 618 -15.64 20.61 21.30
CA TYR A 618 -15.89 21.72 20.39
C TYR A 618 -16.43 21.19 19.06
N LYS A 619 -17.66 21.57 18.74
CA LYS A 619 -18.41 21.08 17.58
C LYS A 619 -18.62 22.18 16.54
N VAL A 620 -18.46 21.81 15.28
CA VAL A 620 -18.52 22.71 14.12
C VAL A 620 -19.14 21.99 12.93
N ASN A 621 -19.50 22.74 11.89
CA ASN A 621 -20.07 22.21 10.66
C ASN A 621 -19.01 21.88 9.59
N LEU A 622 -19.46 21.23 8.50
CA LEU A 622 -18.61 20.85 7.38
C LEU A 622 -17.90 22.05 6.75
N THR A 623 -18.59 23.19 6.62
CA THR A 623 -18.04 24.42 6.04
C THR A 623 -16.78 24.84 6.78
N GLU A 624 -16.83 24.86 8.11
CA GLU A 624 -15.67 25.22 8.91
C GLU A 624 -14.53 24.22 8.76
N LYS A 625 -14.82 22.91 8.76
CA LYS A 625 -13.80 21.87 8.57
C LYS A 625 -13.08 22.00 7.23
N VAL A 626 -13.82 22.26 6.16
CA VAL A 626 -13.32 22.52 4.80
C VAL A 626 -12.49 23.80 4.76
N LEU A 627 -12.95 24.88 5.40
CA LEU A 627 -12.22 26.14 5.45
C LEU A 627 -10.93 26.02 6.26
N VAL A 628 -10.93 25.37 7.42
CA VAL A 628 -9.72 25.24 8.24
C VAL A 628 -8.60 24.53 7.48
N THR A 629 -8.90 23.44 6.76
CA THR A 629 -7.90 22.75 5.96
C THR A 629 -7.39 23.60 4.79
N LEU A 630 -8.28 24.32 4.11
CA LEU A 630 -7.94 25.21 3.00
C LEU A 630 -7.11 26.43 3.47
N LEU A 631 -7.55 27.11 4.54
CA LEU A 631 -6.91 28.28 5.10
C LEU A 631 -5.53 27.94 5.68
N ALA A 632 -5.35 26.76 6.27
CA ALA A 632 -4.04 26.28 6.70
C ALA A 632 -3.06 26.15 5.52
N LYS A 633 -3.52 25.63 4.37
CA LYS A 633 -2.69 25.56 3.16
C LYS A 633 -2.43 26.94 2.57
N LEU A 634 -3.44 27.80 2.49
CA LEU A 634 -3.29 29.19 2.01
C LEU A 634 -2.38 30.02 2.93
N SER A 635 -2.30 29.73 4.23
CA SER A 635 -1.34 30.38 5.13
C SER A 635 0.13 30.11 4.74
N ASN A 636 0.37 29.06 3.95
CA ASN A 636 1.66 28.65 3.41
C ASN A 636 1.79 28.88 1.89
N PHE A 637 0.84 29.59 1.27
CA PHE A 637 0.88 29.88 -0.17
C PHE A 637 1.91 30.96 -0.49
N ILE A 638 2.78 30.67 -1.45
CA ILE A 638 3.73 31.62 -2.02
C ILE A 638 3.41 31.76 -3.51
N PRO A 639 2.97 32.96 -3.97
CA PRO A 639 2.61 33.17 -5.37
C PRO A 639 3.72 32.73 -6.33
N GLU A 640 3.33 32.07 -7.42
CA GLU A 640 4.22 31.50 -8.45
C GLU A 640 5.14 30.36 -7.97
N ALA A 641 5.16 30.01 -6.69
CA ALA A 641 6.01 28.95 -6.14
C ALA A 641 5.24 27.69 -5.70
N GLY A 642 4.05 27.86 -5.08
CA GLY A 642 3.22 26.76 -4.57
C GLY A 642 2.94 26.85 -3.06
N ILE A 643 2.72 25.71 -2.40
CA ILE A 643 2.47 25.60 -0.96
C ILE A 643 3.75 25.19 -0.21
N TRP A 644 4.18 25.98 0.77
CA TRP A 644 5.45 25.80 1.46
C TRP A 644 5.49 24.52 2.31
N LEU A 645 6.53 23.70 2.15
CA LEU A 645 6.76 22.45 2.88
C LEU A 645 7.54 22.69 4.17
N ASN A 646 6.85 23.13 5.23
CA ASN A 646 7.49 23.56 6.47
C ASN A 646 6.97 22.84 7.72
N THR A 647 6.45 21.62 7.58
CA THR A 647 5.78 20.86 8.66
C THR A 647 6.49 19.58 9.07
N GLN A 648 7.82 19.54 8.94
CA GLN A 648 8.70 18.44 9.39
C GLN A 648 8.45 17.05 8.77
N ARG A 649 7.58 16.97 7.76
CA ARG A 649 7.30 15.76 6.98
C ARG A 649 7.16 16.09 5.50
N PRO A 650 7.51 15.14 4.61
CA PRO A 650 7.35 15.32 3.17
C PRO A 650 5.87 15.24 2.76
N GLU A 651 5.63 15.08 1.46
CA GLU A 651 4.34 14.73 0.89
C GLU A 651 4.29 13.23 0.54
N TRP A 652 3.79 12.88 -0.65
CA TRP A 652 3.66 11.49 -1.09
C TRP A 652 5.01 10.77 -1.17
N ASN A 653 6.01 11.40 -1.81
CA ASN A 653 7.33 10.84 -2.03
C ASN A 653 8.25 11.05 -0.81
N ASP A 654 8.34 10.04 0.06
CA ASP A 654 9.21 10.09 1.24
C ASP A 654 10.72 10.13 0.88
N ALA A 655 11.10 9.69 -0.33
CA ALA A 655 12.48 9.78 -0.78
C ALA A 655 12.94 11.22 -1.07
N ASN A 656 12.01 12.16 -1.27
CA ASN A 656 12.27 13.60 -1.41
C ASN A 656 12.10 14.37 -0.07
N ASN A 657 12.35 13.71 1.06
CA ASN A 657 12.16 14.31 2.39
C ASN A 657 13.04 15.53 2.72
N ALA A 658 14.17 15.74 2.04
CA ALA A 658 14.99 16.92 2.27
C ALA A 658 14.44 18.19 1.59
N LEU A 659 13.36 18.07 0.79
CA LEU A 659 12.58 19.23 0.36
C LEU A 659 11.86 19.91 1.54
N VAL A 660 11.62 19.20 2.64
CA VAL A 660 11.07 19.82 3.85
C VAL A 660 12.03 20.90 4.33
N GLY A 661 11.51 22.11 4.51
CA GLY A 661 12.30 23.31 4.77
C GLY A 661 12.14 24.31 3.65
N ASN A 662 12.96 24.22 2.59
CA ASN A 662 12.95 25.21 1.50
C ASN A 662 12.08 24.81 0.30
N GLY A 663 11.55 23.60 0.28
CA GLY A 663 10.69 23.09 -0.78
C GLY A 663 9.28 23.68 -0.74
N VAL A 664 8.69 23.83 -1.92
CA VAL A 664 7.34 24.34 -2.11
C VAL A 664 6.63 23.45 -3.12
N SER A 665 5.43 22.99 -2.78
CA SER A 665 4.65 22.03 -3.56
C SER A 665 3.71 22.73 -4.53
N MET A 666 3.97 22.59 -5.82
CA MET A 666 2.98 22.86 -6.86
C MET A 666 1.99 21.70 -6.98
N VAL A 667 2.40 20.47 -6.66
CA VAL A 667 1.53 19.27 -6.60
C VAL A 667 0.28 19.55 -5.74
N THR A 668 0.47 19.98 -4.50
CA THR A 668 -0.64 20.32 -3.61
C THR A 668 -1.42 21.53 -4.11
N LEU A 669 -0.78 22.51 -4.76
CA LEU A 669 -1.47 23.65 -5.36
C LEU A 669 -2.41 23.22 -6.51
N TYR A 670 -1.99 22.28 -7.37
CA TYR A 670 -2.83 21.74 -8.44
C TYR A 670 -4.08 21.06 -7.88
N TYR A 671 -3.93 20.27 -6.81
CA TYR A 671 -5.07 19.65 -6.15
C TYR A 671 -5.93 20.65 -5.36
N MET A 672 -5.33 21.70 -4.78
CA MET A 672 -6.09 22.80 -4.18
C MET A 672 -6.94 23.53 -5.22
N ARG A 673 -6.44 23.70 -6.44
CA ARG A 673 -7.23 24.27 -7.53
C ARG A 673 -8.48 23.42 -7.80
N ARG A 674 -8.36 22.09 -7.89
CA ARG A 674 -9.51 21.15 -8.02
C ARG A 674 -10.49 21.31 -6.85
N PHE A 675 -9.97 21.35 -5.62
CA PHE A 675 -10.75 21.48 -4.39
C PHE A 675 -11.53 22.81 -4.33
N ILE A 676 -10.88 23.93 -4.62
CA ILE A 676 -11.51 25.25 -4.61
C ILE A 676 -12.56 25.36 -5.72
N LYS A 677 -12.27 24.82 -6.91
CA LYS A 677 -13.24 24.81 -8.02
C LYS A 677 -14.50 24.03 -7.66
N PHE A 678 -14.33 22.82 -7.10
CA PHE A 678 -15.44 21.99 -6.62
C PHE A 678 -16.32 22.76 -5.62
N TRP A 679 -15.73 23.39 -4.61
CA TRP A 679 -16.50 24.15 -3.63
C TRP A 679 -17.12 25.43 -4.19
N SER A 680 -16.45 26.14 -5.12
CA SER A 680 -17.06 27.31 -5.78
C SER A 680 -18.32 26.92 -6.54
N ASP A 681 -18.28 25.83 -7.31
CA ASP A 681 -19.44 25.32 -8.06
C ASP A 681 -20.56 24.85 -7.12
N HIS A 682 -20.20 24.12 -6.07
CA HIS A 682 -21.18 23.62 -5.10
C HIS A 682 -21.86 24.78 -4.36
N LEU A 683 -21.11 25.81 -3.95
CA LEU A 683 -21.67 27.00 -3.31
C LEU A 683 -22.57 27.82 -4.25
N GLU A 684 -22.27 27.88 -5.56
CA GLU A 684 -23.13 28.54 -6.54
C GLU A 684 -24.52 27.91 -6.62
N SER A 685 -24.60 26.59 -6.47
CA SER A 685 -25.87 25.85 -6.44
C SER A 685 -26.70 26.11 -5.18
N LEU A 686 -26.08 26.61 -4.10
CA LEU A 686 -26.69 26.82 -2.78
C LEU A 686 -27.00 28.32 -2.56
N SER A 687 -28.20 28.76 -2.95
CA SER A 687 -28.56 30.19 -2.89
C SER A 687 -28.82 30.73 -1.47
N ASN A 688 -27.99 31.68 -1.02
CA ASN A 688 -28.19 32.56 0.16
C ASN A 688 -28.41 31.85 1.52
N ILE A 689 -27.75 30.72 1.74
CA ILE A 689 -27.72 30.07 3.06
C ILE A 689 -26.73 30.83 3.97
N GLU A 690 -27.15 31.09 5.21
CA GLU A 690 -26.30 31.59 6.29
C GLU A 690 -25.67 30.42 7.05
N ILE A 691 -24.36 30.47 7.21
CA ILE A 691 -23.56 29.44 7.87
C ILE A 691 -22.83 30.09 9.05
N THR A 692 -22.65 29.36 10.15
CA THR A 692 -21.87 29.88 11.29
C THR A 692 -20.46 29.31 11.31
N LEU A 693 -19.49 30.16 11.62
CA LEU A 693 -18.07 29.80 11.80
C LEU A 693 -17.58 30.24 13.17
N SER A 694 -16.58 29.55 13.70
CA SER A 694 -15.81 30.05 14.85
C SER A 694 -15.26 31.44 14.57
N GLY A 695 -15.34 32.36 15.54
CA GLY A 695 -14.85 33.72 15.37
C GLY A 695 -13.38 33.79 14.95
N GLU A 696 -12.56 32.90 15.50
CA GLU A 696 -11.14 32.74 15.16
C GLU A 696 -10.94 32.34 13.68
N VAL A 697 -11.78 31.46 13.14
CA VAL A 697 -11.73 31.02 11.73
C VAL A 697 -12.18 32.14 10.80
N LYS A 698 -13.25 32.86 11.15
CA LYS A 698 -13.73 34.01 10.37
C LYS A 698 -12.66 35.10 10.27
N GLN A 699 -11.93 35.38 11.35
CA GLN A 699 -10.83 36.34 11.34
C GLN A 699 -9.69 35.92 10.41
N LEU A 700 -9.32 34.63 10.40
CA LEU A 700 -8.31 34.10 9.48
C LEU A 700 -8.78 34.23 8.03
N LEU A 701 -10.02 33.81 7.74
CA LEU A 701 -10.65 33.93 6.44
C LEU A 701 -10.62 35.37 5.92
N ASP A 702 -11.09 36.33 6.73
CA ASP A 702 -11.14 37.75 6.35
C ASP A 702 -9.76 38.32 6.06
N THR A 703 -8.75 37.93 6.83
CA THR A 703 -7.37 38.40 6.62
C THR A 703 -6.83 37.91 5.27
N ILE A 704 -7.01 36.61 4.96
CA ILE A 704 -6.56 36.03 3.69
C ILE A 704 -7.37 36.60 2.53
N HIS A 705 -8.70 36.68 2.66
CA HIS A 705 -9.58 37.24 1.64
C HIS A 705 -9.21 38.69 1.29
N ASN A 706 -9.02 39.54 2.30
CA ASN A 706 -8.67 40.94 2.09
C ASN A 706 -7.30 41.11 1.42
N LEU A 707 -6.31 40.28 1.76
CA LEU A 707 -5.01 40.29 1.07
C LEU A 707 -5.20 39.98 -0.43
N PHE A 708 -5.96 38.93 -0.75
CA PHE A 708 -6.16 38.49 -2.12
C PHE A 708 -6.98 39.50 -2.93
N ALA A 709 -8.10 39.98 -2.38
CA ALA A 709 -9.00 40.92 -3.04
C ALA A 709 -8.33 42.27 -3.33
N ASN A 710 -7.47 42.77 -2.43
CA ASN A 710 -6.81 44.07 -2.59
C ASN A 710 -5.62 44.06 -3.55
N ASN A 711 -5.13 42.87 -3.94
CA ASN A 711 -3.91 42.72 -4.76
C ASN A 711 -4.15 42.02 -6.11
N THR A 712 -5.40 41.90 -6.56
CA THR A 712 -5.77 41.21 -7.82
C THR A 712 -5.06 41.75 -9.07
N ALA A 713 -4.62 43.01 -9.06
CA ALA A 713 -3.83 43.58 -10.16
C ALA A 713 -2.48 42.87 -10.38
N LEU A 714 -1.96 42.12 -9.39
CA LEU A 714 -0.75 41.31 -9.52
C LEU A 714 -0.97 40.05 -10.35
N LEU A 715 -2.21 39.57 -10.48
CA LEU A 715 -2.54 38.37 -11.26
C LEU A 715 -2.19 38.54 -12.75
N GLU A 716 -2.22 39.77 -13.26
CA GLU A 716 -1.83 40.12 -14.63
C GLU A 716 -0.37 40.56 -14.73
N LYS A 717 0.15 41.26 -13.71
CA LYS A 717 1.51 41.83 -13.72
C LYS A 717 2.62 40.83 -13.39
N GLY A 718 2.29 39.73 -12.70
CA GLY A 718 3.25 38.84 -12.07
C GLY A 718 3.76 39.38 -10.73
N PHE A 719 4.52 38.55 -10.01
CA PHE A 719 4.96 38.86 -8.64
C PHE A 719 6.47 39.14 -8.57
N SER A 720 6.87 40.24 -7.96
CA SER A 720 8.27 40.49 -7.61
C SER A 720 8.69 39.69 -6.37
N LYS A 721 10.00 39.65 -6.07
CA LYS A 721 10.49 39.05 -4.81
C LYS A 721 9.83 39.69 -3.58
N ALA A 722 9.65 41.01 -3.61
CA ALA A 722 9.03 41.77 -2.54
C ALA A 722 7.54 41.45 -2.39
N ASP A 723 6.81 41.29 -3.51
CA ASP A 723 5.40 40.90 -3.49
C ASP A 723 5.22 39.49 -2.92
N ARG A 724 6.07 38.54 -3.34
CA ARG A 724 6.05 37.18 -2.76
C ARG A 724 6.29 37.19 -1.25
N LYS A 725 7.24 38.02 -0.78
CA LYS A 725 7.51 38.18 0.65
C LYS A 725 6.32 38.82 1.38
N LEU A 726 5.69 39.84 0.81
CA LEU A 726 4.49 40.47 1.37
C LEU A 726 3.38 39.45 1.60
N PHE A 727 3.14 38.58 0.61
CA PHE A 727 2.15 37.51 0.71
C PHE A 727 2.54 36.50 1.80
N ALA A 728 3.75 35.94 1.73
CA ALA A 728 4.21 34.95 2.71
C ALA A 728 4.16 35.47 4.15
N ASP A 729 4.61 36.72 4.38
CA ASP A 729 4.59 37.33 5.70
C ASP A 729 3.16 37.52 6.22
N THR A 730 2.26 38.06 5.39
CA THR A 730 0.88 38.34 5.80
C THR A 730 0.13 37.04 6.10
N LEU A 731 0.27 36.05 5.21
CA LEU A 731 -0.39 34.74 5.32
C LEU A 731 0.16 33.93 6.50
N GLY A 732 1.47 33.89 6.67
CA GLY A 732 2.14 33.17 7.76
C GLY A 732 1.81 33.75 9.14
N ILE A 733 1.79 35.08 9.26
CA ILE A 733 1.39 35.78 10.51
C ILE A 733 -0.10 35.58 10.81
N ALA A 734 -0.96 35.57 9.79
CA ALA A 734 -2.38 35.29 9.97
C ALA A 734 -2.60 33.86 10.50
N GLY A 735 -1.95 32.88 9.89
CA GLY A 735 -1.97 31.49 10.36
C GLY A 735 -1.39 31.34 11.77
N GLU A 736 -0.35 32.10 12.13
CA GLU A 736 0.25 32.11 13.48
C GLU A 736 -0.73 32.64 14.52
N THR A 737 -1.33 33.79 14.23
CA THR A 737 -2.29 34.44 15.12
C THR A 737 -3.46 33.51 15.41
N TYR A 738 -3.97 32.83 14.39
CA TYR A 738 -5.05 31.85 14.51
C TYR A 738 -4.65 30.66 15.41
N ARG A 739 -3.59 29.92 15.05
CA ARG A 739 -3.23 28.70 15.79
C ARG A 739 -2.82 28.96 17.24
N ASN A 740 -2.09 30.06 17.51
CA ASN A 740 -1.67 30.40 18.86
C ASN A 740 -2.87 30.76 19.74
N SER A 741 -3.92 31.38 19.18
CA SER A 741 -5.15 31.63 19.92
C SER A 741 -5.81 30.34 20.41
N ILE A 742 -5.75 29.27 19.60
CA ILE A 742 -6.30 27.95 19.93
C ILE A 742 -5.37 27.19 20.89
N TYR A 743 -4.06 27.19 20.65
CA TYR A 743 -3.09 26.51 21.52
C TYR A 743 -3.12 27.04 22.95
N GLU A 744 -3.26 28.36 23.13
CA GLU A 744 -3.26 28.98 24.45
C GLU A 744 -4.59 28.86 25.20
N LYS A 745 -5.73 28.96 24.49
CA LYS A 745 -7.04 29.18 25.12
C LYS A 745 -8.15 28.26 24.64
N SER A 746 -7.88 27.39 23.68
CA SER A 746 -8.90 26.72 22.86
C SER A 746 -9.86 27.73 22.17
N PHE A 747 -10.85 27.24 21.46
CA PHE A 747 -11.89 28.08 20.87
C PHE A 747 -12.73 28.77 21.96
N LYS A 748 -13.00 30.07 21.78
CA LYS A 748 -13.83 30.85 22.72
C LYS A 748 -15.31 30.44 22.72
N GLY A 749 -15.78 29.81 21.64
CA GLY A 749 -17.17 29.44 21.46
C GLY A 749 -18.05 30.51 20.81
N GLU A 750 -17.49 31.64 20.39
CA GLU A 750 -18.19 32.63 19.57
C GLU A 750 -18.42 32.09 18.15
N ARG A 751 -19.65 32.23 17.63
CA ARG A 751 -20.05 31.79 16.29
C ARG A 751 -20.50 33.00 15.48
N ILE A 752 -19.89 33.23 14.31
CA ILE A 752 -20.13 34.36 13.42
C ILE A 752 -20.81 33.85 12.14
N SER A 753 -21.86 34.53 11.69
CA SER A 753 -22.57 34.21 10.44
C SER A 753 -21.75 34.63 9.22
N ILE A 754 -21.79 33.83 8.17
CA ILE A 754 -21.26 34.12 6.84
C ILE A 754 -22.22 33.57 5.78
N SER A 755 -22.40 34.34 4.71
CA SER A 755 -23.21 33.92 3.58
C SER A 755 -22.44 33.01 2.62
N THR A 756 -23.15 32.08 1.98
CA THR A 756 -22.64 31.28 0.85
C THR A 756 -22.04 32.13 -0.29
N ASN A 757 -22.59 33.33 -0.53
CA ASN A 757 -22.04 34.27 -1.52
C ASN A 757 -20.66 34.82 -1.13
N GLU A 758 -20.46 35.20 0.13
CA GLU A 758 -19.15 35.66 0.62
C GLU A 758 -18.10 34.55 0.50
N LEU A 759 -18.47 33.32 0.86
CA LEU A 759 -17.61 32.15 0.68
C LEU A 759 -17.26 31.93 -0.79
N LYS A 760 -18.24 32.01 -1.69
CA LYS A 760 -17.99 31.90 -3.13
C LYS A 760 -17.03 32.98 -3.63
N GLN A 761 -17.24 34.24 -3.23
CA GLN A 761 -16.32 35.34 -3.60
C GLN A 761 -14.89 35.08 -3.14
N PHE A 762 -14.72 34.50 -1.94
CA PHE A 762 -13.42 34.06 -1.47
C PHE A 762 -12.84 32.91 -2.31
N MET A 763 -13.63 31.88 -2.60
CA MET A 763 -13.18 30.76 -3.44
C MET A 763 -12.77 31.23 -4.84
N ASP A 764 -13.56 32.10 -5.47
CA ASP A 764 -13.29 32.63 -6.82
C ASP A 764 -11.98 33.42 -6.87
N VAL A 765 -11.75 34.31 -5.89
CA VAL A 765 -10.49 35.07 -5.86
C VAL A 765 -9.30 34.15 -5.56
N ALA A 766 -9.43 33.19 -4.63
CA ALA A 766 -8.37 32.24 -4.34
C ALA A 766 -8.03 31.37 -5.56
N LEU A 767 -9.05 30.90 -6.29
CA LEU A 767 -8.91 30.14 -7.52
C LEU A 767 -8.09 30.91 -8.57
N ALA A 768 -8.33 32.20 -8.72
CA ALA A 768 -7.58 33.04 -9.67
C ALA A 768 -6.07 33.13 -9.34
N TYR A 769 -5.70 33.16 -8.06
CA TYR A 769 -4.29 33.08 -7.64
C TYR A 769 -3.66 31.71 -7.91
N MET A 770 -4.43 30.62 -7.71
CA MET A 770 -3.96 29.27 -8.04
C MET A 770 -3.73 29.18 -9.55
N ASP A 771 -4.71 29.55 -10.37
CA ASP A 771 -4.61 29.54 -11.84
C ASP A 771 -3.43 30.38 -12.36
N GLN A 772 -3.17 31.56 -11.78
CA GLN A 772 -2.00 32.37 -12.13
C GLN A 772 -0.68 31.64 -11.79
N SER A 773 -0.60 31.03 -10.61
CA SER A 773 0.60 30.29 -10.18
C SER A 773 0.83 29.04 -11.05
N ILE A 774 -0.23 28.36 -11.49
CA ILE A 774 -0.15 27.24 -12.43
C ILE A 774 0.43 27.72 -13.77
N ARG A 775 -0.08 28.82 -14.34
CA ARG A 775 0.47 29.39 -15.59
C ARG A 775 1.95 29.72 -15.49
N ALA A 776 2.38 30.28 -14.36
CA ALA A 776 3.78 30.64 -14.11
C ALA A 776 4.70 29.43 -13.92
N ASN A 777 4.16 28.21 -13.78
CA ASN A 777 4.91 26.97 -13.55
C ASN A 777 4.93 26.00 -14.74
N LYS A 778 4.48 26.45 -15.91
CA LYS A 778 4.69 25.72 -17.16
C LYS A 778 6.15 25.86 -17.61
N ARG A 779 6.79 24.73 -17.89
CA ARG A 779 8.17 24.64 -18.39
C ARG A 779 8.24 24.88 -19.89
N GLU A 780 9.43 25.19 -20.37
CA GLU A 780 9.71 25.36 -21.81
C GLU A 780 9.46 24.08 -22.63
N ASP A 781 9.66 22.90 -22.02
CA ASP A 781 9.40 21.59 -22.64
C ASP A 781 7.92 21.20 -22.67
N GLY A 782 7.03 22.02 -22.12
CA GLY A 782 5.58 21.78 -22.07
C GLY A 782 5.09 21.06 -20.83
N LEU A 783 5.99 20.54 -19.98
CA LEU A 783 5.64 19.96 -18.68
C LEU A 783 5.39 21.05 -17.62
N TYR A 784 5.00 20.63 -16.42
CA TYR A 784 4.76 21.54 -15.28
C TYR A 784 5.70 21.20 -14.11
N HIS A 785 6.12 22.24 -13.37
CA HIS A 785 6.91 22.03 -12.15
C HIS A 785 6.11 21.31 -11.07
N ALA A 786 6.72 20.34 -10.39
CA ALA A 786 6.12 19.60 -9.27
C ALA A 786 6.47 20.24 -7.93
N TYR A 787 7.77 20.43 -7.71
CA TYR A 787 8.33 21.04 -6.50
C TYR A 787 9.32 22.13 -6.89
N ASN A 788 9.26 23.24 -6.16
CA ASN A 788 10.15 24.38 -6.29
C ASN A 788 10.94 24.57 -4.99
N LEU A 789 11.98 25.39 -5.03
CA LEU A 789 12.72 25.83 -3.86
C LEU A 789 12.56 27.33 -3.66
N ILE A 790 12.49 27.77 -2.41
CA ILE A 790 12.49 29.19 -2.04
C ILE A 790 13.71 29.55 -1.19
N ALA A 791 14.14 30.79 -1.32
CA ALA A 791 15.13 31.41 -0.44
C ALA A 791 14.67 32.81 -0.04
N PHE A 792 14.77 33.11 1.26
CA PHE A 792 14.55 34.45 1.80
C PHE A 792 15.87 35.23 1.70
N ASP A 793 15.83 36.38 1.04
CA ASP A 793 16.96 37.30 0.92
C ASP A 793 16.54 38.75 1.28
N SER A 794 17.48 39.70 1.16
CA SER A 794 17.22 41.11 1.47
C SER A 794 16.24 41.80 0.50
N GLU A 795 16.03 41.24 -0.70
CA GLU A 795 15.12 41.77 -1.73
C GLU A 795 13.73 41.11 -1.68
N GLY A 796 13.59 39.95 -1.04
CA GLY A 796 12.33 39.25 -0.85
C GLY A 796 12.46 37.73 -0.88
N ILE A 797 11.54 37.06 -1.58
CA ILE A 797 11.58 35.60 -1.79
C ILE A 797 11.95 35.29 -3.24
N ALA A 798 13.06 34.58 -3.44
CA ALA A 798 13.48 34.03 -4.72
C ALA A 798 12.95 32.60 -4.92
N ILE A 799 12.65 32.23 -6.16
CA ILE A 799 12.23 30.87 -6.55
C ILE A 799 13.36 30.24 -7.37
N ARG A 800 13.70 28.99 -7.07
CA ARG A 800 14.57 28.13 -7.88
C ARG A 800 13.83 26.86 -8.26
N TYR A 801 13.86 26.50 -9.54
CA TYR A 801 13.14 25.35 -10.07
C TYR A 801 13.96 24.07 -9.97
N LEU A 802 13.28 22.94 -9.81
CA LEU A 802 13.85 21.59 -9.87
C LEU A 802 13.61 20.95 -11.25
N TYR A 803 14.27 19.80 -11.45
CA TYR A 803 14.07 18.93 -12.62
C TYR A 803 12.61 18.44 -12.74
N GLU A 804 12.23 17.97 -13.92
CA GLU A 804 10.90 17.41 -14.19
C GLU A 804 10.59 16.21 -13.29
N MET A 805 9.33 16.08 -12.87
CA MET A 805 8.89 14.96 -12.04
C MET A 805 7.52 14.50 -12.48
N LEU A 806 7.29 13.18 -12.51
CA LEU A 806 6.04 12.57 -12.94
C LEU A 806 4.84 13.04 -12.11
N GLU A 807 5.04 13.18 -10.80
CA GLU A 807 3.99 13.59 -9.85
C GLU A 807 3.37 14.96 -10.17
N GLY A 808 4.18 15.91 -10.64
CA GLY A 808 3.66 17.22 -11.08
C GLY A 808 2.74 17.12 -12.30
N GLN A 809 3.00 16.15 -13.18
CA GLN A 809 2.24 15.96 -14.41
C GLN A 809 0.90 15.30 -14.10
N VAL A 810 0.92 14.29 -13.23
CA VAL A 810 -0.29 13.68 -12.66
C VAL A 810 -1.17 14.75 -12.02
N ALA A 811 -0.59 15.58 -11.15
CA ALA A 811 -1.35 16.56 -10.40
C ALA A 811 -1.94 17.68 -11.27
N VAL A 812 -1.19 18.22 -12.25
CA VAL A 812 -1.73 19.25 -13.15
C VAL A 812 -2.81 18.70 -14.08
N LEU A 813 -2.66 17.45 -14.57
CA LEU A 813 -3.69 16.77 -15.36
C LEU A 813 -4.96 16.52 -14.53
N SER A 814 -4.82 16.28 -13.23
CA SER A 814 -5.94 16.11 -12.30
C SER A 814 -6.52 17.42 -11.76
N ALA A 815 -5.95 18.59 -12.08
CA ALA A 815 -6.37 19.88 -11.51
C ALA A 815 -7.70 20.41 -12.07
N GLY A 816 -8.12 19.90 -13.23
CA GLY A 816 -9.26 20.42 -14.02
C GLY A 816 -8.99 21.81 -14.62
N TYR A 817 -7.72 22.24 -14.67
CA TYR A 817 -7.30 23.55 -15.16
C TYR A 817 -7.11 23.58 -16.67
N LEU A 818 -6.48 22.54 -17.20
CA LEU A 818 -6.13 22.41 -18.61
C LEU A 818 -7.35 22.00 -19.43
N ASP A 819 -7.46 22.54 -20.63
CA ASP A 819 -8.41 22.01 -21.63
C ASP A 819 -7.88 20.72 -22.27
N ALA A 820 -8.71 20.06 -23.09
CA ALA A 820 -8.35 18.80 -23.74
C ALA A 820 -7.07 18.88 -24.61
N LYS A 821 -6.80 20.03 -25.26
CA LYS A 821 -5.62 20.22 -26.11
C LYS A 821 -4.38 20.44 -25.26
N GLU A 822 -4.50 21.21 -24.20
CA GLU A 822 -3.42 21.45 -23.25
C GLU A 822 -3.04 20.16 -22.52
N SER A 823 -4.02 19.38 -22.06
CA SER A 823 -3.78 18.06 -21.46
C SER A 823 -3.07 17.11 -22.42
N LEU A 824 -3.52 17.04 -23.67
CA LEU A 824 -2.84 16.26 -24.71
C LEU A 824 -1.39 16.73 -24.92
N SER A 825 -1.15 18.05 -24.94
CA SER A 825 0.20 18.60 -25.07
C SER A 825 1.11 18.21 -23.91
N VAL A 826 0.59 18.13 -22.68
CA VAL A 826 1.36 17.66 -21.51
C VAL A 826 1.68 16.17 -21.64
N MET A 827 0.74 15.35 -22.07
CA MET A 827 0.96 13.91 -22.28
C MET A 827 1.99 13.63 -23.39
N ASP A 828 1.93 14.39 -24.49
CA ASP A 828 2.92 14.35 -25.57
C ASP A 828 4.32 14.73 -25.07
N ALA A 829 4.42 15.83 -24.31
CA ALA A 829 5.66 16.26 -23.71
C ALA A 829 6.21 15.20 -22.75
N LEU A 830 5.35 14.62 -21.90
CA LEU A 830 5.73 13.59 -20.94
C LEU A 830 6.28 12.35 -21.62
N LYS A 831 5.63 11.88 -22.69
CA LYS A 831 6.10 10.77 -23.52
C LYS A 831 7.48 11.03 -24.15
N SER A 832 7.73 12.28 -24.55
CA SER A 832 9.02 12.68 -25.15
C SER A 832 10.13 12.99 -24.12
N SER A 833 9.81 13.01 -22.84
CA SER A 833 10.71 13.45 -21.77
C SER A 833 11.67 12.36 -21.30
N ALA A 834 12.66 12.76 -20.49
CA ALA A 834 13.56 11.83 -19.80
C ALA A 834 12.87 10.95 -18.74
N LEU A 835 11.58 11.20 -18.44
CA LEU A 835 10.79 10.36 -17.55
C LEU A 835 10.31 9.08 -18.22
N PHE A 836 10.28 9.01 -19.55
CA PHE A 836 9.87 7.81 -20.25
C PHE A 836 11.03 6.78 -20.30
N ARG A 837 10.81 5.62 -19.68
CA ARG A 837 11.77 4.51 -19.63
C ARG A 837 11.40 3.45 -20.66
N GLU A 838 12.20 3.36 -21.72
CA GLU A 838 11.90 2.56 -22.93
C GLU A 838 11.75 1.06 -22.66
N ASN A 839 12.66 0.44 -21.89
CA ASN A 839 12.68 -1.03 -21.73
C ASN A 839 11.40 -1.57 -21.04
N GLN A 840 10.79 -0.77 -20.17
CA GLN A 840 9.54 -1.09 -19.48
C GLN A 840 8.33 -0.36 -20.08
N TYR A 841 8.55 0.50 -21.09
CA TYR A 841 7.54 1.30 -21.78
C TYR A 841 6.62 2.07 -20.80
N SER A 842 7.22 2.69 -19.79
CA SER A 842 6.51 3.34 -18.67
C SER A 842 7.32 4.52 -18.12
N TYR A 843 6.91 5.11 -17.00
CA TYR A 843 7.46 6.37 -16.50
C TYR A 843 8.19 6.22 -15.15
N ILE A 844 9.38 6.81 -15.04
CA ILE A 844 10.12 6.98 -13.77
C ILE A 844 9.68 8.28 -13.08
N LEU A 845 9.92 8.39 -11.77
CA LEU A 845 9.46 9.55 -10.97
C LEU A 845 10.18 10.85 -11.33
N TYR A 846 11.47 10.74 -11.68
CA TYR A 846 12.36 11.84 -12.05
C TYR A 846 13.50 11.30 -12.91
N PRO A 847 14.22 12.16 -13.66
CA PRO A 847 15.25 11.72 -14.60
C PRO A 847 16.32 10.85 -13.94
N ASP A 848 16.67 9.76 -14.61
CA ASP A 848 17.80 8.92 -14.23
C ASP A 848 19.11 9.69 -14.50
N ARG A 849 19.89 9.94 -13.45
CA ARG A 849 21.08 10.81 -13.50
C ARG A 849 22.30 10.04 -13.04
N GLN A 850 23.40 10.21 -13.77
CA GLN A 850 24.68 9.66 -13.36
C GLN A 850 25.24 10.43 -12.16
N LEU A 851 25.34 9.76 -11.01
CA LEU A 851 26.04 10.33 -9.86
C LEU A 851 27.55 10.28 -10.06
N PRO A 852 28.31 11.27 -9.53
CA PRO A 852 29.76 11.26 -9.65
C PRO A 852 30.35 9.99 -9.03
N LEU A 853 31.39 9.45 -9.65
CA LEU A 853 32.11 8.31 -9.10
C LEU A 853 32.76 8.69 -7.77
N PHE A 854 33.06 7.70 -6.92
CA PHE A 854 33.69 7.96 -5.62
C PHE A 854 34.97 8.81 -5.73
N VAL A 855 35.78 8.56 -6.76
CA VAL A 855 37.03 9.28 -7.03
C VAL A 855 36.83 10.70 -7.55
N GLU A 856 35.62 11.08 -7.96
CA GLU A 856 35.29 12.40 -8.53
C GLU A 856 34.65 13.31 -7.47
N LYS A 857 33.84 12.75 -6.56
CA LYS A 857 32.99 13.50 -5.60
C LYS A 857 33.70 14.55 -4.75
N ASN A 858 34.89 14.25 -4.25
CA ASN A 858 35.55 15.06 -3.22
C ASN A 858 36.92 15.55 -3.69
N ASN A 859 36.97 16.41 -4.71
CA ASN A 859 38.22 16.98 -5.22
C ASN A 859 38.17 18.52 -5.16
N ILE A 860 38.84 19.12 -4.18
CA ILE A 860 38.89 20.57 -4.02
C ILE A 860 39.82 21.13 -5.12
N PRO A 861 39.33 22.05 -5.98
CA PRO A 861 40.17 22.71 -6.96
C PRO A 861 41.38 23.39 -6.29
N LYS A 862 42.58 23.14 -6.82
CA LYS A 862 43.84 23.64 -6.26
C LYS A 862 43.83 25.15 -5.99
N ASN A 863 43.27 25.93 -6.93
CA ASN A 863 43.16 27.38 -6.80
C ASN A 863 42.25 27.82 -5.63
N LYS A 864 41.22 27.03 -5.26
CA LYS A 864 40.37 27.31 -4.10
C LYS A 864 41.10 27.05 -2.78
N VAL A 865 41.97 26.04 -2.73
CA VAL A 865 42.84 25.77 -1.57
C VAL A 865 43.89 26.87 -1.41
N GLU A 866 44.60 27.21 -2.49
CA GLU A 866 45.64 28.25 -2.50
C GLU A 866 45.05 29.66 -2.24
N GLY A 867 43.79 29.90 -2.61
CA GLY A 867 43.06 31.13 -2.33
C GLY A 867 42.57 31.29 -0.88
N SER A 868 42.58 30.23 -0.07
CA SER A 868 42.23 30.29 1.36
C SER A 868 43.48 30.21 2.23
N SER A 869 43.71 31.24 3.02
CA SER A 869 44.86 31.28 3.94
C SER A 869 44.75 30.18 5.02
N LEU A 870 43.54 29.87 5.46
CA LEU A 870 43.28 28.76 6.38
C LEU A 870 43.62 27.39 5.74
N LEU A 871 43.03 27.06 4.59
CA LEU A 871 43.22 25.75 3.97
C LEU A 871 44.69 25.52 3.58
N SER A 872 45.34 26.55 3.04
CA SER A 872 46.78 26.51 2.73
C SER A 872 47.64 26.26 3.97
N LYS A 873 47.30 26.88 5.12
CA LYS A 873 48.03 26.66 6.38
C LYS A 873 47.83 25.26 6.92
N LEU A 874 46.62 24.72 6.85
CA LEU A 874 46.32 23.35 7.29
C LEU A 874 47.10 22.31 6.46
N VAL A 875 47.18 22.51 5.14
CA VAL A 875 48.03 21.69 4.26
C VAL A 875 49.51 21.79 4.64
N ALA A 876 50.03 23.00 4.86
CA ALA A 876 51.43 23.21 5.24
C ALA A 876 51.79 22.54 6.58
N ASP A 877 50.82 22.48 7.50
CA ASP A 877 50.99 21.87 8.81
C ASP A 877 50.70 20.36 8.85
N ASN A 878 50.37 19.74 7.71
CA ASN A 878 49.86 18.38 7.62
C ASN A 878 48.67 18.11 8.56
N ASN A 879 47.84 19.13 8.79
CA ASN A 879 46.63 18.99 9.61
C ASN A 879 45.47 18.50 8.74
N THR A 880 44.96 17.31 9.05
CA THR A 880 43.91 16.65 8.27
C THR A 880 42.51 16.86 8.83
N THR A 881 42.31 17.75 9.80
CA THR A 881 41.00 17.96 10.45
C THR A 881 39.95 18.45 9.44
N VAL A 882 40.34 19.34 8.51
CA VAL A 882 39.42 19.92 7.51
C VAL A 882 39.64 19.34 6.11
N LEU A 883 40.89 19.28 5.66
CA LEU A 883 41.26 18.75 4.36
C LEU A 883 42.55 17.93 4.41
N SER A 884 42.75 17.08 3.42
CA SER A 884 43.98 16.32 3.20
C SER A 884 44.52 16.55 1.79
N ARG A 885 45.82 16.29 1.60
CA ARG A 885 46.47 16.31 0.29
C ARG A 885 46.92 14.88 -0.05
N ASP A 886 46.52 14.37 -1.21
CA ASP A 886 46.93 13.04 -1.66
C ASP A 886 48.39 13.00 -2.18
N LYS A 887 48.86 11.81 -2.57
CA LYS A 887 50.21 11.62 -3.13
C LYS A 887 50.40 12.23 -4.53
N LEU A 888 49.32 12.49 -5.26
CA LEU A 888 49.32 13.10 -6.59
C LEU A 888 49.25 14.63 -6.52
N GLY A 889 48.98 15.18 -5.33
CA GLY A 889 48.89 16.60 -5.05
C GLY A 889 47.46 17.16 -5.12
N ASN A 890 46.43 16.33 -5.23
CA ASN A 890 45.03 16.74 -5.13
C ASN A 890 44.63 16.97 -3.67
N TYR A 891 43.52 17.69 -3.47
CA TYR A 891 43.02 18.07 -2.16
C TYR A 891 41.61 17.54 -1.95
N HIS A 892 41.33 17.06 -0.75
CA HIS A 892 40.05 16.44 -0.40
C HIS A 892 39.60 16.95 0.97
N PHE A 893 38.31 17.28 1.13
CA PHE A 893 37.76 17.47 2.47
C PHE A 893 37.87 16.16 3.28
N ASN A 894 37.93 16.27 4.60
CA ASN A 894 38.00 15.11 5.48
C ASN A 894 36.77 14.19 5.28
N GLY A 895 37.00 12.89 5.10
CA GLY A 895 35.94 11.91 4.80
C GLY A 895 34.92 11.64 5.91
N VAL A 896 35.13 12.19 7.12
CA VAL A 896 34.14 12.15 8.20
C VAL A 896 33.03 13.18 8.00
N MET A 897 33.28 14.23 7.19
CA MET A 897 32.31 15.29 6.95
C MET A 897 31.14 14.78 6.11
N ARG A 898 29.93 14.98 6.62
CA ARG A 898 28.68 14.59 5.96
C ARG A 898 27.92 15.78 5.40
N ASN A 899 28.13 16.98 5.95
CA ASN A 899 27.42 18.21 5.62
C ASN A 899 28.18 19.43 6.17
N ALA A 900 27.62 20.62 5.98
CA ALA A 900 28.21 21.87 6.47
C ALA A 900 28.35 21.94 7.99
N ASP A 901 27.43 21.34 8.77
CA ASP A 901 27.51 21.34 10.24
C ASP A 901 28.72 20.57 10.75
N GLU A 902 29.03 19.42 10.14
CA GLU A 902 30.24 18.67 10.48
C GLU A 902 31.51 19.44 10.09
N LEU A 903 31.49 20.20 9.00
CA LEU A 903 32.57 21.12 8.64
C LEU A 903 32.69 22.26 9.67
N VAL A 904 31.59 22.85 10.11
CA VAL A 904 31.58 23.88 11.17
C VAL A 904 32.17 23.30 12.47
N LYS A 905 31.73 22.12 12.90
CA LYS A 905 32.29 21.43 14.08
C LYS A 905 33.80 21.19 13.94
N ALA A 906 34.25 20.76 12.76
CA ALA A 906 35.67 20.54 12.49
C ALA A 906 36.48 21.84 12.52
N LEU A 907 35.95 22.93 11.97
CA LEU A 907 36.56 24.26 12.03
C LEU A 907 36.64 24.78 13.47
N ASP A 908 35.57 24.62 14.25
CA ASP A 908 35.48 25.08 15.63
C ASP A 908 36.36 24.24 16.59
N ALA A 909 36.67 22.99 16.21
CA ALA A 909 37.58 22.10 16.94
C ALA A 909 39.08 22.38 16.68
N LEU A 910 39.42 23.25 15.72
CA LEU A 910 40.82 23.60 15.46
C LEU A 910 41.43 24.37 16.66
N PRO A 911 42.71 24.13 17.03
CA PRO A 911 43.35 24.84 18.13
C PRO A 911 43.29 26.37 17.97
N LYS A 912 42.51 27.03 18.84
CA LYS A 912 42.22 28.48 18.75
C LYS A 912 43.49 29.34 18.74
N GLU A 913 44.51 28.94 19.51
CA GLU A 913 45.79 29.66 19.59
C GLU A 913 46.58 29.66 18.27
N LYS A 914 46.35 28.65 17.41
CA LYS A 914 47.08 28.46 16.15
C LYS A 914 46.29 28.89 14.92
N TYR A 915 44.98 28.64 14.90
CA TYR A 915 44.14 28.85 13.71
C TYR A 915 42.94 29.79 13.95
N GLY A 916 42.66 30.22 15.18
CA GLY A 916 41.42 30.94 15.52
C GLY A 916 41.14 32.15 14.63
N LYS A 917 42.12 33.05 14.49
CA LYS A 917 41.99 34.22 13.59
C LYS A 917 41.75 33.83 12.13
N LEU A 918 42.41 32.78 11.64
CA LEU A 918 42.22 32.29 10.26
C LEU A 918 40.84 31.68 10.06
N VAL A 919 40.29 31.00 11.07
CA VAL A 919 38.92 30.49 11.05
C VAL A 919 37.93 31.65 10.99
N ASP A 920 38.04 32.65 11.87
CA ASP A 920 37.14 33.81 11.89
C ASP A 920 37.14 34.56 10.54
N GLU A 921 38.30 34.69 9.88
CA GLU A 921 38.44 35.37 8.58
C GLU A 921 37.99 34.53 7.37
N ASN A 922 38.07 33.18 7.43
CA ASN A 922 37.86 32.32 6.26
C ASN A 922 36.64 31.39 6.35
N LYS A 923 35.96 31.28 7.50
CA LYS A 923 34.89 30.29 7.74
C LYS A 923 33.83 30.29 6.63
N GLU A 924 33.25 31.45 6.33
CA GLU A 924 32.25 31.59 5.26
C GLU A 924 32.79 31.21 3.88
N GLY A 925 34.04 31.59 3.58
CA GLY A 925 34.69 31.22 2.32
C GLY A 925 34.91 29.70 2.18
N VAL A 926 35.28 29.02 3.27
CA VAL A 926 35.43 27.56 3.29
C VAL A 926 34.09 26.84 3.19
N LEU A 927 33.05 27.34 3.87
CA LEU A 927 31.69 26.84 3.73
C LEU A 927 31.17 26.99 2.29
N ALA A 928 31.44 28.13 1.65
CA ALA A 928 31.11 28.34 0.24
C ALA A 928 31.88 27.42 -0.70
N ILE A 929 33.16 27.12 -0.42
CA ILE A 929 33.93 26.12 -1.20
C ILE A 929 33.27 24.75 -1.05
N TYR A 930 32.94 24.34 0.17
CA TYR A 930 32.29 23.07 0.46
C TYR A 930 30.94 22.96 -0.28
N GLU A 931 30.10 23.99 -0.17
CA GLU A 931 28.80 24.02 -0.85
C GLU A 931 28.94 24.00 -2.37
N SER A 932 29.90 24.74 -2.93
CA SER A 932 30.13 24.74 -4.40
C SER A 932 30.60 23.40 -4.97
N MET A 933 31.05 22.47 -4.11
CA MET A 933 31.47 21.13 -4.52
C MET A 933 30.34 20.11 -4.39
N PHE A 934 29.51 20.22 -3.36
CA PHE A 934 28.50 19.22 -3.04
C PHE A 934 27.06 19.64 -3.39
N ASP A 935 26.80 20.94 -3.55
CA ASP A 935 25.49 21.54 -3.87
C ASP A 935 24.36 20.98 -3.00
N HIS A 936 24.56 20.98 -1.68
CA HIS A 936 23.57 20.44 -0.74
C HIS A 936 22.25 21.22 -0.77
N GLN A 937 22.24 22.47 -1.21
CA GLN A 937 21.01 23.22 -1.44
C GLN A 937 20.09 22.55 -2.46
N SER A 938 20.64 21.78 -3.40
CA SER A 938 19.88 21.01 -4.41
C SER A 938 19.58 19.57 -3.98
N PHE A 939 20.00 19.16 -2.78
CA PHE A 939 19.70 17.85 -2.24
C PHE A 939 18.21 17.76 -1.88
N THR A 940 17.46 16.99 -2.65
CA THR A 940 16.02 16.81 -2.44
C THR A 940 15.70 15.67 -1.49
N GLY A 941 16.67 14.83 -1.14
CA GLY A 941 16.51 13.67 -0.27
C GLY A 941 17.24 12.45 -0.85
N ARG A 942 16.96 11.27 -0.29
CA ARG A 942 17.58 10.01 -0.72
C ARG A 942 17.26 9.64 -2.18
N SER A 943 16.14 10.14 -2.72
CA SER A 943 15.67 10.02 -4.11
C SER A 943 16.77 10.07 -5.18
N GLY A 944 17.57 11.13 -5.13
CA GLY A 944 18.66 11.36 -6.06
C GLY A 944 19.97 10.64 -5.71
N THR A 945 19.99 9.73 -4.74
CA THR A 945 21.24 9.15 -4.20
C THR A 945 21.23 7.63 -4.01
N PHE A 946 20.16 6.96 -4.45
CA PHE A 946 20.01 5.50 -4.42
C PHE A 946 19.31 4.97 -5.67
N TYR A 947 19.32 3.64 -5.88
CA TYR A 947 19.04 3.00 -7.18
C TYR A 947 17.90 1.96 -7.15
N GLY A 948 17.04 2.01 -6.13
CA GLY A 948 15.87 1.15 -5.95
C GLY A 948 14.75 1.90 -5.25
N TYR A 949 13.59 1.27 -5.03
CA TYR A 949 12.39 1.94 -4.48
C TYR A 949 11.99 3.15 -5.33
N GLU A 950 11.92 4.35 -4.76
CA GLU A 950 11.67 5.59 -5.48
C GLU A 950 12.88 6.07 -6.30
N GLY A 951 14.08 5.50 -6.12
CA GLY A 951 15.37 6.02 -6.59
C GLY A 951 15.58 6.10 -8.11
N LEU A 952 16.80 6.48 -8.47
CA LEU A 952 17.21 6.71 -9.86
C LEU A 952 16.99 5.47 -10.74
N GLY A 953 16.38 5.66 -11.91
CA GLY A 953 16.07 4.60 -12.88
C GLY A 953 14.92 3.67 -12.48
N SER A 954 14.29 3.87 -11.31
CA SER A 954 13.20 3.04 -10.80
C SER A 954 11.83 3.57 -11.21
N ILE A 955 10.96 2.68 -11.70
CA ILE A 955 9.54 2.98 -11.90
C ILE A 955 8.82 2.72 -10.58
N TYR A 956 8.03 3.68 -10.10
CA TYR A 956 7.17 3.49 -8.92
C TYR A 956 5.70 3.42 -9.36
N TRP A 957 5.14 2.21 -9.37
CA TRP A 957 3.93 1.90 -10.14
C TRP A 957 2.67 2.62 -9.67
N HIS A 958 2.57 2.94 -8.38
CA HIS A 958 1.45 3.72 -7.85
C HIS A 958 1.33 5.09 -8.53
N MET A 959 2.44 5.77 -8.83
CA MET A 959 2.39 7.07 -9.52
C MET A 959 2.01 6.91 -11.00
N VAL A 960 2.40 5.81 -11.63
CA VAL A 960 1.98 5.50 -13.01
C VAL A 960 0.49 5.19 -13.08
N SER A 961 -0.07 4.45 -12.11
CA SER A 961 -1.53 4.24 -12.06
C SER A 961 -2.31 5.50 -11.72
N LYS A 962 -1.75 6.43 -10.93
CA LYS A 962 -2.33 7.79 -10.80
C LYS A 962 -2.33 8.54 -12.13
N LEU A 963 -1.26 8.44 -12.92
CA LEU A 963 -1.22 8.99 -14.27
C LEU A 963 -2.32 8.37 -15.13
N LEU A 964 -2.46 7.04 -15.10
CA LEU A 964 -3.50 6.34 -15.85
C LEU A 964 -4.91 6.88 -15.52
N LEU A 965 -5.23 7.02 -14.24
CA LEU A 965 -6.49 7.60 -13.79
C LEU A 965 -6.66 9.06 -14.25
N ALA A 966 -5.61 9.89 -14.13
CA ALA A 966 -5.65 11.28 -14.58
C ALA A 966 -5.86 11.39 -16.10
N VAL A 967 -5.20 10.55 -16.90
CA VAL A 967 -5.40 10.47 -18.35
C VAL A 967 -6.83 10.07 -18.69
N GLN A 968 -7.38 9.10 -17.95
CA GLN A 968 -8.77 8.67 -18.10
C GLN A 968 -9.77 9.79 -17.78
N GLU A 969 -9.57 10.51 -16.66
CA GLU A 969 -10.41 11.67 -16.29
C GLU A 969 -10.40 12.73 -17.41
N ASN A 970 -9.22 13.03 -17.98
CA ASN A 970 -9.08 13.99 -19.08
C ASN A 970 -9.74 13.50 -20.39
N TYR A 971 -9.66 12.21 -20.69
CA TYR A 971 -10.34 11.62 -21.84
C TYR A 971 -11.86 11.80 -21.75
N PHE A 972 -12.46 11.43 -20.62
CA PHE A 972 -13.91 11.56 -20.44
C PHE A 972 -14.36 13.02 -20.39
N GLU A 973 -13.54 13.91 -19.85
CA GLU A 973 -13.82 15.34 -19.88
C GLU A 973 -13.79 15.90 -21.31
N ALA A 974 -12.86 15.44 -22.15
CA ALA A 974 -12.82 15.80 -23.57
C ALA A 974 -14.06 15.29 -24.33
N GLU A 975 -14.56 14.09 -24.01
CA GLU A 975 -15.82 13.57 -24.57
C GLU A 975 -17.02 14.42 -24.14
N ARG A 976 -17.17 14.70 -22.83
CA ARG A 976 -18.29 15.51 -22.30
C ARG A 976 -18.34 16.91 -22.92
N ASN A 977 -17.17 17.51 -23.15
CA ASN A 977 -17.06 18.84 -23.75
C ASN A 977 -17.09 18.84 -25.28
N ASN A 978 -17.33 17.69 -25.93
CA ASN A 978 -17.35 17.55 -27.39
C ASN A 978 -16.08 18.13 -28.05
N ALA A 979 -14.91 17.80 -27.49
CA ALA A 979 -13.63 18.20 -28.06
C ALA A 979 -13.42 17.63 -29.48
N ASP A 980 -12.40 18.12 -30.17
CA ASP A 980 -12.03 17.61 -31.50
C ASP A 980 -11.82 16.08 -31.48
N PRO A 981 -12.47 15.29 -32.35
CA PRO A 981 -12.32 13.84 -32.38
C PRO A 981 -10.87 13.36 -32.51
N ALA A 982 -10.01 14.12 -33.18
CA ALA A 982 -8.58 13.79 -33.29
C ALA A 982 -7.86 13.95 -31.93
N VAL A 983 -8.25 14.94 -31.12
CA VAL A 983 -7.72 15.13 -29.76
C VAL A 983 -8.19 14.00 -28.86
N ILE A 984 -9.49 13.66 -28.90
CA ILE A 984 -10.07 12.55 -28.13
C ILE A 984 -9.37 11.23 -28.47
N GLY A 985 -9.17 10.95 -29.76
CA GLY A 985 -8.46 9.77 -30.24
C GLY A 985 -7.02 9.68 -29.68
N ARG A 986 -6.28 10.79 -29.68
CA ARG A 986 -4.90 10.80 -29.14
C ARG A 986 -4.85 10.69 -27.61
N LEU A 987 -5.82 11.25 -26.88
CA LEU A 987 -5.95 11.03 -25.44
C LEU A 987 -6.23 9.55 -25.13
N LYS A 988 -7.06 8.90 -25.95
CA LYS A 988 -7.32 7.46 -25.88
C LYS A 988 -6.07 6.63 -26.16
N ASP A 989 -5.25 7.03 -27.12
CA ASP A 989 -3.97 6.37 -27.40
C ASP A 989 -3.04 6.44 -26.17
N HIS A 990 -2.89 7.62 -25.56
CA HIS A 990 -2.12 7.78 -24.32
C HIS A 990 -2.67 6.92 -23.16
N TYR A 991 -3.99 6.83 -23.01
CA TYR A 991 -4.61 5.96 -22.01
C TYR A 991 -4.16 4.50 -22.15
N TYR A 992 -4.31 3.93 -23.35
CA TYR A 992 -3.91 2.53 -23.56
C TYR A 992 -2.39 2.35 -23.55
N GLU A 993 -1.63 3.38 -23.89
CA GLU A 993 -0.18 3.35 -23.79
C GLU A 993 0.29 3.23 -22.33
N VAL A 994 -0.23 4.08 -21.45
CA VAL A 994 0.06 4.03 -20.01
C VAL A 994 -0.42 2.70 -19.43
N LYS A 995 -1.62 2.23 -19.80
CA LYS A 995 -2.17 0.93 -19.38
C LYS A 995 -1.27 -0.23 -19.80
N ALA A 996 -0.76 -0.24 -21.02
CA ALA A 996 0.19 -1.25 -21.48
C ALA A 996 1.50 -1.19 -20.68
N GLY A 997 1.96 0.02 -20.32
CA GLY A 997 3.12 0.25 -19.46
C GLY A 997 3.02 -0.37 -18.07
N ILE A 998 1.82 -0.39 -17.46
CA ILE A 998 1.56 -1.06 -16.15
C ILE A 998 2.03 -2.51 -16.14
N GLY A 999 1.96 -3.19 -17.29
CA GLY A 999 2.68 -4.43 -17.52
C GLY A 999 1.85 -5.71 -17.47
N LEU A 1000 0.52 -5.62 -17.44
CA LEU A 1000 -0.38 -6.78 -17.42
C LEU A 1000 -0.11 -7.78 -18.57
N TYR A 1001 0.22 -7.28 -19.76
CA TYR A 1001 0.47 -8.08 -20.96
C TYR A 1001 1.96 -8.26 -21.28
N LYS A 1002 2.86 -7.93 -20.35
CA LYS A 1002 4.30 -8.22 -20.50
C LYS A 1002 4.54 -9.71 -20.29
N SER A 1003 5.59 -10.25 -20.91
CA SER A 1003 6.05 -11.59 -20.54
C SER A 1003 6.45 -11.62 -19.06
N PRO A 1004 6.34 -12.78 -18.38
CA PRO A 1004 6.77 -12.91 -17.00
C PRO A 1004 8.23 -12.50 -16.79
N ASP A 1005 9.11 -12.77 -17.76
CA ASP A 1005 10.51 -12.36 -17.76
C ASP A 1005 10.70 -10.83 -17.76
N LEU A 1006 9.99 -10.12 -18.64
CA LEU A 1006 10.09 -8.65 -18.70
C LEU A 1006 9.45 -7.98 -17.47
N TYR A 1007 8.34 -8.53 -16.98
CA TYR A 1007 7.71 -8.06 -15.74
C TYR A 1007 8.59 -8.38 -14.52
N GLY A 1008 9.19 -9.57 -14.51
CA GLY A 1008 10.00 -10.12 -13.43
C GLY A 1008 9.21 -10.87 -12.36
N ALA A 1009 7.95 -11.23 -12.63
CA ALA A 1009 7.07 -12.04 -11.77
C ALA A 1009 5.78 -12.42 -12.55
N PHE A 1010 4.75 -12.91 -11.84
CA PHE A 1010 3.38 -13.03 -12.37
C PHE A 1010 2.81 -11.64 -12.75
N PRO A 1011 2.49 -11.37 -14.03
CA PRO A 1011 1.95 -10.07 -14.46
C PRO A 1011 0.61 -9.69 -13.81
N THR A 1012 -0.12 -10.68 -13.31
CA THR A 1012 -1.39 -10.47 -12.59
C THR A 1012 -1.20 -9.92 -11.19
N ASP A 1013 -0.02 -10.05 -10.56
CA ASP A 1013 0.22 -9.57 -9.18
C ASP A 1013 0.78 -8.14 -9.16
N ALA A 1014 0.26 -7.27 -8.28
CA ALA A 1014 0.75 -5.91 -8.14
C ALA A 1014 2.05 -5.83 -7.32
N TYR A 1015 2.92 -4.87 -7.68
CA TYR A 1015 4.20 -4.63 -7.02
C TYR A 1015 4.43 -3.13 -6.87
N SER A 1016 5.19 -2.71 -5.84
CA SER A 1016 5.41 -1.28 -5.60
C SER A 1016 6.28 -0.62 -6.69
N HIS A 1017 7.35 -1.27 -7.12
CA HIS A 1017 8.33 -0.63 -8.00
C HIS A 1017 9.13 -1.63 -8.87
N THR A 1018 9.77 -1.14 -9.93
CA THR A 1018 10.69 -1.89 -10.80
C THR A 1018 11.99 -1.09 -10.98
N PRO A 1019 13.10 -1.48 -10.32
CA PRO A 1019 14.39 -0.80 -10.43
C PRO A 1019 14.98 -0.82 -11.87
N GLY A 1020 16.05 -0.05 -12.08
CA GLY A 1020 16.73 0.04 -13.38
C GLY A 1020 17.24 -1.29 -13.92
N GLY A 1021 17.74 -2.17 -13.05
CA GLY A 1021 18.40 -3.43 -13.41
C GLY A 1021 17.76 -4.70 -12.83
N ALA A 1022 16.47 -4.66 -12.47
CA ALA A 1022 15.76 -5.82 -11.93
C ALA A 1022 14.29 -5.83 -12.36
N GLY A 1023 13.64 -6.98 -12.18
CA GLY A 1023 12.19 -7.12 -12.25
C GLY A 1023 11.44 -6.38 -11.14
N VAL A 1024 10.12 -6.52 -11.12
CA VAL A 1024 9.25 -5.96 -10.08
C VAL A 1024 9.67 -6.37 -8.65
N LYS A 1025 9.45 -5.46 -7.69
CA LYS A 1025 9.80 -5.61 -6.27
C LYS A 1025 8.67 -5.19 -5.35
N GLN A 1026 8.61 -5.85 -4.20
CA GLN A 1026 7.62 -5.68 -3.13
C GLN A 1026 6.18 -6.05 -3.53
N PRO A 1027 5.77 -7.32 -3.42
CA PRO A 1027 4.46 -7.79 -3.88
C PRO A 1027 3.28 -7.27 -3.05
N GLY A 1028 2.09 -7.25 -3.65
CA GLY A 1028 0.80 -7.19 -2.97
C GLY A 1028 0.28 -5.78 -2.69
N MET A 1029 0.22 -5.41 -1.41
CA MET A 1029 -0.54 -4.27 -0.87
C MET A 1029 0.08 -2.88 -1.16
N THR A 1030 0.26 -2.55 -2.43
CA THR A 1030 0.63 -1.20 -2.91
C THR A 1030 -0.62 -0.34 -3.15
N GLY A 1031 -0.52 0.98 -2.95
CA GLY A 1031 -1.60 1.92 -3.26
C GLY A 1031 -1.97 1.98 -4.76
N GLN A 1032 -1.14 1.41 -5.64
CA GLN A 1032 -1.44 1.23 -7.06
C GLN A 1032 -2.81 0.60 -7.31
N VAL A 1033 -3.15 -0.43 -6.52
CA VAL A 1033 -4.33 -1.27 -6.80
C VAL A 1033 -5.64 -0.49 -6.74
N LYS A 1034 -5.75 0.53 -5.87
CA LYS A 1034 -6.96 1.34 -5.76
C LYS A 1034 -7.19 2.17 -7.03
N GLU A 1035 -6.12 2.69 -7.61
CA GLU A 1035 -6.18 3.51 -8.83
C GLU A 1035 -6.62 2.64 -10.01
N ASP A 1036 -6.06 1.42 -10.10
CA ASP A 1036 -6.39 0.45 -11.14
C ASP A 1036 -7.83 -0.08 -11.00
N VAL A 1037 -8.35 -0.28 -9.78
CA VAL A 1037 -9.76 -0.65 -9.54
C VAL A 1037 -10.70 0.45 -10.05
N ILE A 1038 -10.47 1.71 -9.65
CA ILE A 1038 -11.29 2.84 -10.09
C ILE A 1038 -11.23 2.98 -11.61
N THR A 1039 -10.02 2.91 -12.18
CA THR A 1039 -9.80 3.00 -13.63
C THR A 1039 -10.53 1.88 -14.37
N ARG A 1040 -10.49 0.64 -13.85
CA ARG A 1040 -11.16 -0.51 -14.46
C ARG A 1040 -12.68 -0.36 -14.44
N MET A 1041 -13.27 0.10 -13.34
CA MET A 1041 -14.72 0.32 -13.26
C MET A 1041 -15.18 1.38 -14.27
N ASN A 1042 -14.43 2.47 -14.39
CA ASN A 1042 -14.70 3.50 -15.39
C ASN A 1042 -14.46 3.00 -16.84
N GLU A 1043 -13.50 2.11 -17.07
CA GLU A 1043 -13.25 1.51 -18.40
C GLU A 1043 -14.39 0.59 -18.84
N LEU A 1044 -15.00 -0.13 -17.89
CA LEU A 1044 -16.25 -0.87 -18.08
C LEU A 1044 -17.47 0.04 -18.21
N GLY A 1045 -17.26 1.35 -18.07
CA GLY A 1045 -18.21 2.42 -18.28
C GLY A 1045 -19.01 2.80 -17.06
N VAL A 1046 -18.74 2.28 -15.86
CA VAL A 1046 -19.51 2.62 -14.67
C VAL A 1046 -19.12 4.01 -14.17
N ASP A 1047 -20.00 5.00 -14.33
CA ASP A 1047 -19.90 6.30 -13.67
C ASP A 1047 -21.22 6.62 -12.94
N VAL A 1048 -21.18 7.56 -12.00
CA VAL A 1048 -22.36 8.04 -11.28
C VAL A 1048 -22.43 9.55 -11.39
N ILE A 1049 -23.57 10.04 -11.86
CA ILE A 1049 -23.83 11.47 -12.08
C ILE A 1049 -25.18 11.80 -11.46
N ASN A 1050 -25.22 12.72 -10.50
CA ASN A 1050 -26.45 13.15 -9.81
C ASN A 1050 -27.29 11.98 -9.25
N GLY A 1051 -26.63 10.96 -8.67
CA GLY A 1051 -27.26 9.76 -8.12
C GLY A 1051 -27.77 8.77 -9.16
N GLU A 1052 -27.46 8.95 -10.45
CA GLU A 1052 -27.81 8.03 -11.54
C GLU A 1052 -26.59 7.23 -11.99
N ILE A 1053 -26.72 5.91 -12.15
CA ILE A 1053 -25.68 5.10 -12.81
C ILE A 1053 -25.73 5.38 -14.32
N VAL A 1054 -24.60 5.79 -14.88
CA VAL A 1054 -24.43 6.10 -16.30
C VAL A 1054 -23.35 5.19 -16.86
N PHE A 1055 -23.66 4.49 -17.95
CA PHE A 1055 -22.72 3.59 -18.62
C PHE A 1055 -22.00 4.26 -19.81
N ASN A 1056 -20.78 4.77 -19.63
CA ASN A 1056 -19.93 5.28 -20.72
C ASN A 1056 -18.85 4.28 -21.15
N THR A 1057 -19.16 3.45 -22.14
CA THR A 1057 -18.30 2.33 -22.56
C THR A 1057 -17.29 2.70 -23.66
N SER A 1058 -17.01 3.99 -23.86
CA SER A 1058 -16.13 4.48 -24.93
C SER A 1058 -14.67 4.03 -24.81
N LEU A 1059 -14.20 3.64 -23.61
CA LEU A 1059 -12.89 3.02 -23.37
C LEU A 1059 -12.92 1.49 -23.28
N LEU A 1060 -14.08 0.85 -23.36
CA LEU A 1060 -14.15 -0.61 -23.33
C LEU A 1060 -13.44 -1.21 -24.55
N ASN A 1061 -12.54 -2.16 -24.32
CA ASN A 1061 -11.88 -2.89 -25.38
C ASN A 1061 -12.80 -4.01 -25.91
N PRO A 1062 -13.24 -3.98 -27.19
CA PRO A 1062 -14.17 -4.98 -27.72
C PRO A 1062 -13.60 -6.41 -27.73
N LYS A 1063 -12.28 -6.59 -27.62
CA LYS A 1063 -11.64 -7.91 -27.53
C LYS A 1063 -11.86 -8.59 -26.18
N GLU A 1064 -12.36 -7.88 -25.18
CA GLU A 1064 -12.71 -8.47 -23.89
C GLU A 1064 -14.06 -9.19 -23.91
N LEU A 1065 -14.87 -9.00 -24.97
CA LEU A 1065 -16.13 -9.71 -25.15
C LEU A 1065 -15.87 -11.18 -25.44
N LEU A 1066 -16.70 -12.05 -24.85
CA LEU A 1066 -16.57 -13.49 -25.00
C LEU A 1066 -16.63 -13.93 -26.46
N GLU A 1067 -15.71 -14.79 -26.87
CA GLU A 1067 -15.75 -15.45 -28.19
C GLU A 1067 -16.73 -16.64 -28.24
N GLY A 1068 -17.08 -17.21 -27.08
CA GLY A 1068 -17.97 -18.35 -26.93
C GLY A 1068 -18.84 -18.25 -25.67
N ASP A 1069 -19.74 -19.21 -25.46
CA ASP A 1069 -20.56 -19.25 -24.24
C ASP A 1069 -19.69 -19.52 -23.00
N ALA A 1070 -19.99 -18.87 -21.89
CA ALA A 1070 -19.29 -19.05 -20.61
C ALA A 1070 -20.28 -18.96 -19.42
N GLU A 1071 -19.87 -19.43 -18.25
CA GLU A 1071 -20.63 -19.27 -17.01
C GLU A 1071 -19.94 -18.20 -16.14
N PHE A 1072 -20.70 -17.24 -15.63
CA PHE A 1072 -20.24 -16.29 -14.62
C PHE A 1072 -20.80 -16.67 -13.26
N THR A 1073 -19.91 -17.08 -12.37
CA THR A 1073 -20.22 -17.35 -10.96
C THR A 1073 -19.97 -16.10 -10.13
N TYR A 1074 -20.97 -15.67 -9.36
CA TYR A 1074 -20.91 -14.47 -8.52
C TYR A 1074 -21.71 -14.68 -7.23
N PHE A 1075 -21.60 -13.73 -6.31
CA PHE A 1075 -22.36 -13.73 -5.05
C PHE A 1075 -23.36 -12.57 -5.05
N ASP A 1076 -24.63 -12.87 -4.77
CA ASP A 1076 -25.66 -11.84 -4.63
C ASP A 1076 -25.54 -11.09 -3.29
N VAL A 1077 -26.39 -10.09 -3.07
CA VAL A 1077 -26.36 -9.26 -1.85
C VAL A 1077 -26.62 -10.04 -0.56
N ASP A 1078 -27.17 -11.27 -0.64
CA ASP A 1078 -27.39 -12.17 0.49
C ASP A 1078 -26.22 -13.17 0.67
N ASP A 1079 -25.10 -12.97 -0.02
CA ASP A 1079 -23.94 -13.86 -0.04
C ASP A 1079 -24.23 -15.26 -0.58
N LYS A 1080 -25.24 -15.40 -1.44
CA LYS A 1080 -25.55 -16.67 -2.10
C LYS A 1080 -24.85 -16.74 -3.44
N GLU A 1081 -24.15 -17.85 -3.68
CA GLU A 1081 -23.57 -18.16 -4.99
C GLU A 1081 -24.68 -18.27 -6.04
N GLN A 1082 -24.53 -17.52 -7.12
CA GLN A 1082 -25.40 -17.53 -8.29
C GLN A 1082 -24.57 -17.78 -9.54
N ARG A 1083 -25.22 -18.27 -10.60
CA ARG A 1083 -24.59 -18.56 -11.89
C ARG A 1083 -25.38 -17.94 -13.03
N LEU A 1084 -24.68 -17.27 -13.94
CA LEU A 1084 -25.25 -16.66 -15.14
C LEU A 1084 -24.61 -17.26 -16.38
N ASN A 1085 -25.43 -17.77 -17.29
CA ASN A 1085 -24.97 -18.21 -18.60
C ASN A 1085 -24.79 -16.99 -19.51
N LEU A 1086 -23.55 -16.75 -19.92
CA LEU A 1086 -23.17 -15.72 -20.87
C LEU A 1086 -23.03 -16.34 -22.26
N LYS A 1087 -23.35 -15.53 -23.27
CA LYS A 1087 -23.24 -15.86 -24.69
C LYS A 1087 -22.04 -15.18 -25.31
N ALA A 1088 -21.59 -15.71 -26.45
CA ALA A 1088 -20.62 -15.01 -27.29
C ALA A 1088 -21.06 -13.56 -27.56
N GLY A 1089 -20.13 -12.61 -27.46
CA GLY A 1089 -20.37 -11.17 -27.56
C GLY A 1089 -20.84 -10.50 -26.26
N GLN A 1090 -20.87 -11.23 -25.13
CA GLN A 1090 -21.18 -10.68 -23.81
C GLN A 1090 -19.94 -10.58 -22.92
N LEU A 1091 -20.03 -9.75 -21.88
CA LEU A 1091 -19.13 -9.75 -20.73
C LEU A 1091 -19.97 -9.52 -19.46
N ALA A 1092 -19.46 -9.93 -18.29
CA ALA A 1092 -20.12 -9.65 -17.02
C ALA A 1092 -19.16 -9.14 -15.96
N TYR A 1093 -19.69 -8.31 -15.06
CA TYR A 1093 -19.04 -7.77 -13.87
C TYR A 1093 -20.11 -7.43 -12.83
N THR A 1094 -19.72 -6.95 -11.66
CA THR A 1094 -20.68 -6.51 -10.63
C THR A 1094 -20.55 -5.02 -10.31
N VAL A 1095 -21.65 -4.42 -9.88
CA VAL A 1095 -21.69 -3.07 -9.29
C VAL A 1095 -22.56 -3.16 -8.04
N CYS A 1096 -21.99 -2.88 -6.87
CA CYS A 1096 -22.65 -3.08 -5.58
C CYS A 1096 -23.25 -4.50 -5.44
N LYS A 1097 -22.51 -5.53 -5.90
CA LYS A 1097 -22.93 -6.95 -6.00
C LYS A 1097 -24.09 -7.26 -6.95
N VAL A 1098 -24.60 -6.28 -7.70
CA VAL A 1098 -25.57 -6.52 -8.76
C VAL A 1098 -24.82 -6.88 -10.05
N PRO A 1099 -25.10 -8.04 -10.68
CA PRO A 1099 -24.44 -8.42 -11.92
C PRO A 1099 -24.90 -7.51 -13.08
N VAL A 1100 -23.94 -6.97 -13.80
CA VAL A 1100 -24.12 -6.23 -15.05
C VAL A 1100 -23.64 -7.11 -16.21
N ILE A 1101 -24.53 -7.35 -17.17
CA ILE A 1101 -24.26 -8.11 -18.39
C ILE A 1101 -24.18 -7.12 -19.54
N TYR A 1102 -22.98 -6.87 -20.04
CA TYR A 1102 -22.80 -6.10 -21.27
C TYR A 1102 -23.08 -6.99 -22.48
N SER A 1103 -23.78 -6.46 -23.47
CA SER A 1103 -24.03 -7.12 -24.76
C SER A 1103 -23.93 -6.13 -25.91
N LYS A 1104 -23.32 -6.54 -27.02
CA LYS A 1104 -23.42 -5.78 -28.26
C LYS A 1104 -24.82 -5.90 -28.87
N ALA A 1105 -25.40 -4.78 -29.30
CA ALA A 1105 -26.74 -4.68 -29.86
C ALA A 1105 -26.79 -3.66 -31.01
N ASN A 1106 -27.99 -3.37 -31.54
CA ASN A 1106 -28.21 -2.35 -32.58
C ASN A 1106 -28.69 -1.01 -32.01
N LYS A 1107 -28.90 -0.93 -30.70
CA LYS A 1107 -29.40 0.26 -30.00
C LYS A 1107 -28.94 0.22 -28.55
N ASN A 1108 -28.66 1.40 -28.01
CA ASN A 1108 -28.37 1.56 -26.58
C ASN A 1108 -29.66 1.36 -25.75
N GLU A 1109 -29.63 0.40 -24.83
CA GLU A 1109 -30.76 0.05 -23.96
C GLU A 1109 -30.24 -0.52 -22.63
N VAL A 1110 -30.84 -0.10 -21.52
CA VAL A 1110 -30.62 -0.72 -20.20
C VAL A 1110 -31.89 -1.46 -19.78
N VAL A 1111 -31.74 -2.72 -19.39
CA VAL A 1111 -32.82 -3.55 -18.86
C VAL A 1111 -32.48 -3.96 -17.43
N VAL A 1112 -33.20 -3.40 -16.46
CA VAL A 1112 -33.07 -3.75 -15.05
C VAL A 1112 -34.11 -4.81 -14.71
N THR A 1113 -33.67 -5.95 -14.18
CA THR A 1113 -34.55 -7.00 -13.68
C THR A 1113 -34.66 -6.90 -12.17
N MET A 1114 -35.88 -6.72 -11.67
CA MET A 1114 -36.20 -6.63 -10.25
C MET A 1114 -36.29 -8.04 -9.63
N ALA A 1115 -36.21 -8.14 -8.30
CA ALA A 1115 -36.32 -9.40 -7.58
C ALA A 1115 -37.66 -10.14 -7.81
N ASP A 1116 -38.74 -9.41 -8.04
CA ASP A 1116 -40.06 -9.97 -8.37
C ASP A 1116 -40.19 -10.44 -9.83
N GLY A 1117 -39.12 -10.30 -10.63
CA GLY A 1117 -39.07 -10.69 -12.04
C GLY A 1117 -39.56 -9.63 -13.01
N LYS A 1118 -40.09 -8.48 -12.54
CA LYS A 1118 -40.44 -7.36 -13.42
C LYS A 1118 -39.18 -6.77 -14.06
N LYS A 1119 -39.32 -6.32 -15.30
CA LYS A 1119 -38.25 -5.66 -16.04
C LYS A 1119 -38.59 -4.19 -16.24
N LYS A 1120 -37.64 -3.31 -15.93
CA LYS A 1120 -37.68 -1.89 -16.27
C LYS A 1120 -36.70 -1.67 -17.43
N THR A 1121 -37.18 -1.10 -18.52
CA THR A 1121 -36.37 -0.87 -19.72
C THR A 1121 -36.29 0.62 -20.01
N SER A 1122 -35.07 1.11 -20.16
CA SER A 1122 -34.76 2.50 -20.47
C SER A 1122 -33.98 2.57 -21.77
N ALA A 1123 -34.37 3.48 -22.67
CA ALA A 1123 -33.57 3.77 -23.85
C ALA A 1123 -32.31 4.56 -23.44
N GLY A 1124 -31.17 4.28 -24.08
CA GLY A 1124 -29.88 4.89 -23.73
C GLY A 1124 -29.08 4.04 -22.74
N VAL A 1125 -28.28 4.71 -21.91
CA VAL A 1125 -27.24 4.10 -21.05
C VAL A 1125 -27.35 4.50 -19.57
N VAL A 1126 -28.53 4.96 -19.14
CA VAL A 1126 -28.75 5.53 -17.81
C VAL A 1126 -29.76 4.70 -17.01
N ILE A 1127 -29.47 4.49 -15.73
CA ILE A 1127 -30.42 3.99 -14.72
C ILE A 1127 -30.87 5.19 -13.88
N ASP A 1128 -32.18 5.42 -13.80
CA ASP A 1128 -32.75 6.54 -13.03
C ASP A 1128 -32.36 6.50 -11.54
N THR A 1129 -32.43 7.67 -10.89
CA THR A 1129 -32.02 7.87 -9.49
C THR A 1129 -32.69 6.90 -8.51
N GLU A 1130 -34.00 6.64 -8.65
CA GLU A 1130 -34.73 5.76 -7.74
C GLU A 1130 -34.19 4.33 -7.79
N THR A 1131 -33.96 3.84 -9.01
CA THR A 1131 -33.47 2.48 -9.24
C THR A 1131 -31.98 2.35 -8.86
N SER A 1132 -31.18 3.37 -9.18
CA SER A 1132 -29.77 3.46 -8.78
C SER A 1132 -29.61 3.43 -7.25
N ALA A 1133 -30.45 4.18 -6.52
CA ALA A 1133 -30.45 4.15 -5.05
C ALA A 1133 -30.77 2.76 -4.46
N GLN A 1134 -31.59 1.93 -5.13
CA GLN A 1134 -31.81 0.55 -4.66
C GLN A 1134 -30.53 -0.32 -4.80
N ILE A 1135 -29.74 -0.07 -5.85
CA ILE A 1135 -28.46 -0.76 -6.09
C ILE A 1135 -27.44 -0.31 -5.04
N PHE A 1136 -27.30 1.00 -4.83
CA PHE A 1136 -26.36 1.56 -3.84
C PHE A 1136 -26.64 1.05 -2.43
N LYS A 1137 -27.92 0.91 -2.05
CA LYS A 1137 -28.35 0.37 -0.75
C LYS A 1137 -28.16 -1.13 -0.58
N ARG A 1138 -27.75 -1.86 -1.63
CA ARG A 1138 -27.55 -3.32 -1.62
C ARG A 1138 -28.72 -4.10 -1.01
N ASN A 1139 -29.95 -3.65 -1.25
CA ASN A 1139 -31.13 -4.19 -0.55
C ASN A 1139 -31.81 -5.36 -1.29
N GLY A 1140 -31.21 -5.86 -2.36
CA GLY A 1140 -31.68 -7.01 -3.14
C GLY A 1140 -32.89 -6.76 -4.01
N VAL A 1141 -33.39 -5.52 -4.10
CA VAL A 1141 -34.55 -5.18 -4.94
C VAL A 1141 -34.22 -5.31 -6.43
N VAL A 1142 -33.00 -4.97 -6.83
CA VAL A 1142 -32.49 -5.17 -8.20
C VAL A 1142 -31.71 -6.48 -8.26
N LYS A 1143 -32.10 -7.37 -9.17
CA LYS A 1143 -31.49 -8.69 -9.34
C LYS A 1143 -30.37 -8.71 -10.38
N SER A 1144 -30.54 -8.00 -11.49
CA SER A 1144 -29.53 -7.92 -12.55
C SER A 1144 -29.76 -6.72 -13.48
N ILE A 1145 -28.70 -6.34 -14.19
CA ILE A 1145 -28.71 -5.28 -15.20
C ILE A 1145 -28.20 -5.88 -16.51
N GLU A 1146 -28.95 -5.73 -17.59
CA GLU A 1146 -28.51 -6.04 -18.95
C GLU A 1146 -28.30 -4.73 -19.71
N LEU A 1147 -27.04 -4.45 -20.06
CA LEU A 1147 -26.60 -3.27 -20.78
C LEU A 1147 -26.36 -3.64 -22.24
N LYS A 1148 -27.16 -3.09 -23.15
CA LYS A 1148 -27.05 -3.30 -24.59
C LYS A 1148 -26.47 -2.05 -25.21
N ILE A 1149 -25.33 -2.18 -25.89
CA ILE A 1149 -24.62 -1.06 -26.53
C ILE A 1149 -24.48 -1.30 -28.03
N GLU A 1150 -24.68 -0.23 -28.83
CA GLU A 1150 -24.57 -0.20 -30.29
C GLU A 1150 -23.15 -0.41 -30.83
#